data_AF-A0A2E1AW57-F1
#
_entry.id   AF-A0A2E1AW57-F1
#
_cell.length_a   1.000
_cell.length_b   1.000
_cell.length_c   1.000
_cell.angle_alpha   90.00
_cell.angle_beta   90.00
_cell.angle_gamma   90.00
#
_symmetry.space_group_name_H-M   'P 1'
#
loop_
_entity.id
_entity.type
_entity.pdbx_description
1 polymer ?
#
loop_
_entity_poly.entity_id
_entity_poly.type
_entity_poly.pdbx_seq_one_letter_code
_entity_poly.pdbx_strand_id
1 'polypeptide(L)'
;MKADLDYLKNQFPDGTISSYTKGHIICNIHTKVNTFRWLLKGSFDYYTTSADPEEEVPVCQISKPMSILGLNGLNNRKRYTYKIVVVSEQATFFEVPIDQMVDHLENDLDNLTITKVSRSLYHQLRQALLRQTDLLQAARYRPLQKDREFFMGPDTEKAEVISLMRRSPFLDYFDDQQLSRMASITERREYEPDEVLYIQDRLTNGLFILIHGEVAIKRLEGDIEIRQRSINNPGFIFGWSCALGEKDICSAVTTQKTSIYFIHQKDLLQLLDDCTVFAQKFLMRLLWLMGNQINAAFVRYLGLLGKHNLQAVYQLIENNKSRLAISSPLHQVQHLLSDTNTKQLGYDALYSLIGSGSYLERHIASLSLELLQEDMQELKFLKGLQHIYQTVAEQKNRSESDVRKACAVATKKAFEHVHLHIEGLDKLPDSSGCIFIYNHLSNHPYYTLNNKFQITLDSHFISAMILDEKYNDPGIRTVRIGRGQEYGHQNYYNKLGYINVYTKESEVVDKKSKKETRSVFYRTASDYLQQGQNLVISPEGTSYSSEESPGPFKMGVFKLAASMKPEPYIVPIVLANFDRRISDGIFYCKVQTPFKLSEKVSNTKDGLSDFVKNYQKTYAGYVEQARKRADELYMTPTPTVLEEPPAIWSNEIKRLKRRVQEMEDQRDLIIFYGSSSVRLWVGMKKDLAPFNVLNLGFGGSTYAWCIHYFNEIFEGARPNKIVLYAGENDLAQGKSPQEVVNDCNNLVQLILKKYPKVQLAFVSLKPSLEREEMIPQIIETNLLLSKYVISELNAQFINVFGQMITMDNRPKPELYLSDGLHLNKKGYAIWSEVIKKSLLSSENPLEEETEGLVKEV
;
A
#
# COMPACT_ATOMS: atom_id res chain seq x y z
N MET A 1 2.30 -0.58 43.10
CA MET A 1 3.18 0.46 43.67
C MET A 1 3.88 0.01 44.95
N LYS A 2 3.21 -0.17 46.09
CA LYS A 2 3.90 -0.60 47.33
C LYS A 2 4.63 -1.94 47.17
N ALA A 3 3.94 -2.96 46.66
CA ALA A 3 4.55 -4.26 46.35
C ALA A 3 5.70 -4.19 45.33
N ASP A 4 5.62 -3.29 44.35
CA ASP A 4 6.69 -3.10 43.35
C ASP A 4 7.92 -2.42 43.95
N LEU A 5 7.72 -1.44 44.83
CA LEU A 5 8.80 -0.76 45.54
C LEU A 5 9.46 -1.70 46.56
N ASP A 6 8.68 -2.49 47.29
CA ASP A 6 9.21 -3.48 48.23
C ASP A 6 10.02 -4.55 47.46
N TYR A 7 9.53 -4.99 46.30
CA TYR A 7 10.30 -5.85 45.40
C TYR A 7 11.62 -5.20 44.96
N LEU A 8 11.60 -3.96 44.47
CA LEU A 8 12.81 -3.26 44.03
C LEU A 8 13.82 -3.07 45.15
N LYS A 9 13.39 -2.74 46.37
CA LYS A 9 14.28 -2.63 47.54
C LYS A 9 14.92 -3.96 47.92
N ASN A 10 14.20 -5.07 47.74
CA ASN A 10 14.75 -6.40 47.99
C ASN A 10 15.78 -6.80 46.93
N GLN A 11 15.54 -6.47 45.65
CA GLN A 11 16.48 -6.77 44.55
C GLN A 11 17.69 -5.82 44.54
N PHE A 12 17.48 -4.56 44.94
CA PHE A 12 18.50 -3.51 44.96
C PHE A 12 18.55 -2.84 46.35
N PRO A 13 19.19 -3.48 47.35
CA PRO A 13 19.27 -2.95 48.70
C PRO A 13 19.96 -1.58 48.79
N ASP A 14 20.93 -1.33 47.90
CA ASP A 14 21.66 -0.07 47.79
C ASP A 14 20.92 1.00 46.97
N GLY A 15 19.73 0.69 46.46
CA GLY A 15 18.93 1.61 45.67
C GLY A 15 18.45 2.80 46.51
N THR A 16 18.52 4.00 45.95
CA THR A 16 18.17 5.24 46.65
C THR A 16 16.85 5.81 46.15
N ILE A 17 16.18 6.61 46.99
CA ILE A 17 15.00 7.37 46.59
C ILE A 17 15.39 8.84 46.49
N SER A 18 15.32 9.40 45.28
CA SER A 18 15.69 10.78 44.97
C SER A 18 14.46 11.55 44.49
N SER A 19 14.34 12.81 44.88
CA SER A 19 13.28 13.71 44.41
C SER A 19 13.87 14.95 43.74
N TYR A 20 13.30 15.32 42.61
CA TYR A 20 13.75 16.44 41.79
C TYR A 20 12.59 17.40 41.53
N THR A 21 12.88 18.69 41.54
CA THR A 21 11.89 19.75 41.28
C THR A 21 11.69 19.97 39.79
N LYS A 22 10.58 20.65 39.43
CA LYS A 22 10.31 21.10 38.07
C LYS A 22 11.51 21.81 37.44
N GLY A 23 11.76 21.53 36.16
CA GLY A 23 12.87 22.07 35.38
C GLY A 23 14.20 21.34 35.57
N HIS A 24 14.31 20.39 36.52
CA HIS A 24 15.52 19.60 36.68
C HIS A 24 15.78 18.69 35.47
N ILE A 25 16.98 18.76 34.92
CA ILE A 25 17.42 17.94 33.78
C ILE A 25 18.00 16.62 34.31
N ILE A 26 17.30 15.52 34.06
CA ILE A 26 17.73 14.18 34.50
C ILE A 26 18.88 13.66 33.64
N CYS A 27 18.85 13.94 32.33
CA CYS A 27 19.92 13.63 31.41
C CYS A 27 19.88 14.51 30.17
N ASN A 28 21.05 14.73 29.56
CA ASN A 28 21.19 15.31 28.24
C ASN A 28 21.59 14.23 27.23
N ILE A 29 21.34 14.50 25.95
CA ILE A 29 21.76 13.63 24.86
C ILE A 29 23.28 13.41 24.88
N HIS A 30 23.74 12.22 24.47
CA HIS A 30 25.14 11.76 24.47
C HIS A 30 25.84 11.62 25.82
N THR A 31 25.22 12.04 26.93
CA THR A 31 25.79 11.83 28.26
C THR A 31 25.80 10.35 28.64
N LYS A 32 26.78 9.95 29.47
CA LYS A 32 26.90 8.56 29.94
C LYS A 32 25.73 8.23 30.86
N VAL A 33 25.12 7.07 30.63
CA VAL A 33 24.12 6.50 31.53
C VAL A 33 24.85 5.88 32.70
N ASN A 34 24.66 6.44 33.90
CA ASN A 34 25.25 5.93 35.14
C ASN A 34 24.20 5.33 36.09
N THR A 35 22.91 5.62 35.87
CA THR A 35 21.82 5.30 36.80
C THR A 35 20.62 4.80 36.02
N PHE A 36 20.04 3.71 36.48
CA PHE A 36 18.73 3.21 36.06
C PHE A 36 17.67 3.67 37.06
N ARG A 37 16.51 4.13 36.58
CA ARG A 37 15.50 4.77 37.45
C ARG A 37 14.10 4.23 37.19
N TRP A 38 13.30 4.18 38.25
CA TRP A 38 11.85 3.97 38.19
C TRP A 38 11.13 5.17 38.78
N LEU A 39 10.20 5.75 38.02
CA LEU A 39 9.36 6.85 38.49
C LEU A 39 8.40 6.37 39.59
N LEU A 40 8.49 6.92 40.80
CA LEU A 40 7.55 6.62 41.88
C LEU A 40 6.35 7.57 41.88
N LYS A 41 6.59 8.86 41.65
CA LYS A 41 5.58 9.92 41.62
C LYS A 41 6.05 11.10 40.77
N GLY A 42 5.11 11.84 40.18
CA GLY A 42 5.38 13.03 39.36
C GLY A 42 5.39 12.71 37.87
N SER A 43 5.97 13.60 37.07
CA SER A 43 6.07 13.43 35.62
C SER A 43 7.31 14.11 35.03
N PHE A 44 7.77 13.58 33.91
CA PHE A 44 8.89 14.10 33.14
C PHE A 44 8.59 14.07 31.65
N ASP A 45 9.29 14.91 30.89
CA ASP A 45 9.19 15.01 29.44
C ASP A 45 10.48 14.55 28.77
N TYR A 46 10.32 13.84 27.66
CA TYR A 46 11.37 13.60 26.69
C TYR A 46 11.46 14.77 25.73
N TYR A 47 12.69 15.22 25.49
CA TYR A 47 13.03 16.23 24.49
C TYR A 47 13.98 15.63 23.46
N THR A 48 13.82 16.10 22.22
CA THR A 48 14.76 15.91 21.12
C THR A 48 15.09 17.27 20.50
N THR A 49 16.19 17.33 19.77
CA THR A 49 16.64 18.55 19.07
C THR A 49 15.99 18.68 17.70
N SER A 50 15.59 19.90 17.34
CA SER A 50 15.19 20.30 15.98
C SER A 50 16.41 20.43 15.06
N ALA A 51 16.21 20.91 13.82
CA ALA A 51 17.30 21.23 12.90
C ALA A 51 18.21 22.33 13.45
N ASP A 52 17.65 23.25 14.25
CA ASP A 52 18.42 24.13 15.12
C ASP A 52 18.77 23.38 16.41
N PRO A 53 20.07 23.17 16.72
CA PRO A 53 20.50 22.53 17.97
C PRO A 53 20.03 23.27 19.24
N GLU A 54 19.67 24.56 19.14
CA GLU A 54 19.16 25.35 20.26
C GLU A 54 17.64 25.20 20.47
N GLU A 55 16.93 24.63 19.49
CA GLU A 55 15.48 24.43 19.56
C GLU A 55 15.16 22.99 20.03
N GLU A 56 14.78 22.87 21.31
CA GLU A 56 14.35 21.61 21.91
C GLU A 56 12.84 21.42 21.81
N VAL A 57 12.42 20.26 21.31
CA VAL A 57 11.01 19.92 21.12
C VAL A 57 10.58 18.84 22.13
N PRO A 58 9.54 19.08 22.96
CA PRO A 58 8.97 18.05 23.81
C PRO A 58 8.20 17.02 22.96
N VAL A 59 8.62 15.76 23.02
CA VAL A 59 8.11 14.68 22.15
C VAL A 59 7.25 13.67 22.88
N CYS A 60 7.35 13.57 24.21
CA CYS A 60 6.53 12.66 25.00
C CYS A 60 6.60 13.01 26.49
N GLN A 61 5.44 13.11 27.15
CA GLN A 61 5.33 13.25 28.60
C GLN A 61 5.00 11.89 29.23
N ILE A 62 5.68 11.55 30.33
CA ILE A 62 5.43 10.33 31.10
C ILE A 62 5.10 10.69 32.55
N SER A 63 3.96 10.18 33.04
CA SER A 63 3.49 10.35 34.42
C SER A 63 3.12 9.04 35.12
N LYS A 64 3.08 7.92 34.38
CA LYS A 64 2.67 6.62 34.93
C LYS A 64 3.74 6.13 35.93
N PRO A 65 3.38 5.80 37.19
CA PRO A 65 4.31 5.20 38.13
C PRO A 65 4.94 3.91 37.59
N MET A 66 6.16 3.62 38.04
CA MET A 66 7.05 2.55 37.60
C MET A 66 7.55 2.67 36.16
N SER A 67 7.31 3.80 35.48
CA SER A 67 7.97 4.10 34.21
C SER A 67 9.48 4.16 34.39
N ILE A 68 10.23 3.60 33.44
CA ILE A 68 11.68 3.44 33.56
C ILE A 68 12.45 4.55 32.83
N LEU A 69 13.65 4.84 33.32
CA LEU A 69 14.67 5.65 32.65
C LEU A 69 16.04 4.96 32.73
N GLY A 70 16.92 5.24 31.78
CA GLY A 70 18.27 4.68 31.74
C GLY A 70 18.43 3.41 30.90
N LEU A 71 17.42 3.05 30.10
CA LEU A 71 17.46 1.88 29.22
C LEU A 71 18.69 1.85 28.30
N ASN A 72 19.14 3.01 27.79
CA ASN A 72 20.34 3.05 26.94
C ASN A 72 21.61 2.58 27.66
N GLY A 73 21.61 2.52 29.00
CA GLY A 73 22.70 1.98 29.81
C GLY A 73 22.88 0.47 29.68
N LEU A 74 21.87 -0.24 29.15
CA LEU A 74 21.94 -1.67 28.82
C LEU A 74 22.56 -1.93 27.44
N ASN A 75 22.82 -0.87 26.65
CA ASN A 75 23.41 -0.98 25.32
C ASN A 75 24.92 -0.73 25.35
N ASN A 76 25.61 -1.18 24.30
CA ASN A 76 27.02 -0.86 24.10
C ASN A 76 27.23 0.68 24.09
N ARG A 77 28.32 1.14 24.72
CA ARG A 77 28.70 2.55 24.96
C ARG A 77 27.85 3.36 25.97
N LYS A 78 26.72 2.81 26.45
CA LYS A 78 25.92 3.35 27.57
C LYS A 78 25.67 4.87 27.48
N ARG A 79 25.14 5.38 26.35
CA ARG A 79 24.86 6.82 26.13
C ARG A 79 23.38 7.10 25.85
N TYR A 80 22.86 8.19 26.42
CA TYR A 80 21.49 8.66 26.14
C TYR A 80 21.34 9.17 24.70
N THR A 81 20.15 8.96 24.13
CA THR A 81 19.76 9.42 22.78
C THR A 81 18.67 10.48 22.80
N TYR A 82 18.38 11.03 23.98
CA TYR A 82 17.32 12.00 24.24
C TYR A 82 17.66 12.80 25.50
N LYS A 83 17.00 13.94 25.69
CA LYS A 83 17.03 14.73 26.92
C LYS A 83 15.77 14.45 27.74
N ILE A 84 15.90 14.45 29.08
CA ILE A 84 14.75 14.29 29.99
C ILE A 84 14.72 15.44 31.00
N VAL A 85 13.55 16.05 31.18
CA VAL A 85 13.32 17.15 32.13
C VAL A 85 12.10 16.86 33.00
N VAL A 86 12.20 17.13 34.30
CA VAL A 86 11.06 17.03 35.22
C VAL A 86 10.07 18.16 34.98
N VAL A 87 8.79 17.85 34.81
CA VAL A 87 7.75 18.85 34.48
C VAL A 87 6.70 19.04 35.57
N SER A 88 6.47 18.03 36.42
CA SER A 88 5.70 18.19 37.64
C SER A 88 6.47 19.02 38.66
N GLU A 89 5.78 19.66 39.61
CA GLU A 89 6.40 20.41 40.72
C GLU A 89 7.48 19.60 41.44
N GLN A 90 7.24 18.30 41.64
CA GLN A 90 8.23 17.35 42.13
C GLN A 90 8.03 15.97 41.50
N ALA A 91 9.11 15.36 41.02
CA ALA A 91 9.16 13.96 40.60
C ALA A 91 10.12 13.16 41.49
N THR A 92 9.68 11.99 41.95
CA THR A 92 10.42 11.10 42.83
C THR A 92 10.74 9.81 42.09
N PHE A 93 11.98 9.34 42.19
CA PHE A 93 12.48 8.14 41.53
C PHE A 93 13.11 7.18 42.53
N PHE A 94 13.01 5.89 42.25
CA PHE A 94 13.90 4.87 42.81
C PHE A 94 15.07 4.69 41.84
N GLU A 95 16.30 4.78 42.33
CA GLU A 95 17.51 4.90 41.53
C GLU A 95 18.54 3.83 41.90
N VAL A 96 19.13 3.21 40.88
CA VAL A 96 20.13 2.15 41.04
C VAL A 96 21.32 2.43 40.10
N PRO A 97 22.58 2.21 40.52
CA PRO A 97 23.73 2.26 39.63
C PRO A 97 23.54 1.33 38.42
N ILE A 98 23.87 1.82 37.22
CA ILE A 98 23.61 1.05 35.99
C ILE A 98 24.36 -0.28 35.95
N ASP A 99 25.55 -0.35 36.55
CA ASP A 99 26.34 -1.57 36.57
C ASP A 99 25.69 -2.64 37.46
N GLN A 100 25.14 -2.25 38.63
CA GLN A 100 24.34 -3.17 39.45
C GLN A 100 23.09 -3.67 38.72
N MET A 101 22.43 -2.82 37.92
CA MET A 101 21.28 -3.24 37.11
C MET A 101 21.69 -4.26 36.03
N VAL A 102 22.83 -4.05 35.37
CA VAL A 102 23.36 -5.00 34.38
C VAL A 102 23.71 -6.32 35.06
N ASP A 103 24.44 -6.28 36.17
CA ASP A 103 24.82 -7.47 36.94
C ASP A 103 23.58 -8.23 37.44
N HIS A 104 22.54 -7.52 37.91
CA HIS A 104 21.27 -8.14 38.29
C HIS A 104 20.62 -8.85 37.11
N LEU A 105 20.48 -8.15 35.97
CA LEU A 105 19.82 -8.70 34.79
C LEU A 105 20.54 -9.94 34.24
N GLU A 106 21.87 -9.99 34.30
CA GLU A 106 22.65 -11.16 33.89
C GLU A 106 22.42 -12.38 34.80
N ASN A 107 22.07 -12.16 36.07
CA ASN A 107 21.84 -13.19 37.08
C ASN A 107 20.35 -13.39 37.45
N ASP A 108 19.41 -12.77 36.73
CA ASP A 108 17.95 -12.78 36.96
C ASP A 108 17.34 -14.15 36.58
N LEU A 109 17.51 -15.18 37.43
CA LEU A 109 17.12 -16.57 37.14
C LEU A 109 15.63 -16.77 36.85
N ASP A 110 14.75 -15.92 37.39
CA ASP A 110 13.29 -15.98 37.19
C ASP A 110 12.79 -15.04 36.07
N ASN A 111 13.69 -14.26 35.46
CA ASN A 111 13.37 -13.23 34.47
C ASN A 111 12.29 -12.22 34.92
N LEU A 112 12.04 -12.08 36.23
CA LEU A 112 10.94 -11.27 36.73
C LEU A 112 11.23 -9.77 36.58
N THR A 113 12.46 -9.34 36.89
CA THR A 113 12.86 -7.93 36.74
C THR A 113 12.79 -7.52 35.28
N ILE A 114 13.38 -8.31 34.39
CA ILE A 114 13.39 -7.99 32.95
C ILE A 114 11.97 -7.98 32.34
N THR A 115 11.09 -8.86 32.80
CA THR A 115 9.68 -8.89 32.37
C THR A 115 8.93 -7.62 32.82
N LYS A 116 9.09 -7.20 34.07
CA LYS A 116 8.48 -5.95 34.59
C LYS A 116 8.98 -4.72 33.84
N VAL A 117 10.29 -4.65 33.58
CA VAL A 117 10.92 -3.59 32.77
C VAL A 117 10.34 -3.58 31.36
N SER A 118 10.18 -4.75 30.73
CA SER A 118 9.63 -4.89 29.38
C SER A 118 8.18 -4.37 29.27
N ARG A 119 7.30 -4.73 30.21
CA ARG A 119 5.92 -4.21 30.25
C ARG A 119 5.87 -2.70 30.47
N SER A 120 6.71 -2.17 31.36
CA SER A 120 6.81 -0.73 31.61
C SER A 120 7.22 0.03 30.33
N LEU A 121 8.23 -0.48 29.63
CA LEU A 121 8.72 0.10 28.38
C LEU A 121 7.67 0.02 27.26
N TYR A 122 6.92 -1.08 27.16
CA TYR A 122 5.82 -1.21 26.21
C TYR A 122 4.74 -0.13 26.42
N HIS A 123 4.42 0.19 27.67
CA HIS A 123 3.51 1.29 27.98
C HIS A 123 4.10 2.66 27.62
N GLN A 124 5.39 2.88 27.81
CA GLN A 124 6.04 4.12 27.36
C GLN A 124 6.00 4.26 25.84
N LEU A 125 6.21 3.16 25.09
CA LEU A 125 6.02 3.14 23.64
C LEU A 125 4.60 3.54 23.26
N ARG A 126 3.57 3.01 23.94
CA ARG A 126 2.18 3.43 23.72
C ARG A 126 2.00 4.93 23.88
N GLN A 127 2.58 5.54 24.93
CA GLN A 127 2.50 6.99 25.15
C GLN A 127 3.23 7.80 24.07
N ALA A 128 4.40 7.34 23.61
CA ALA A 128 5.15 7.97 22.53
C ALA A 128 4.39 7.93 21.19
N LEU A 129 3.68 6.83 20.91
CA LEU A 129 2.84 6.69 19.71
C LEU A 129 1.55 7.54 19.81
N LEU A 130 0.94 7.61 21.00
CA LEU A 130 -0.20 8.48 21.27
C LEU A 130 0.14 9.95 21.03
N ARG A 131 1.31 10.42 21.46
CA ARG A 131 1.68 11.84 21.28
C ARG A 131 1.73 12.27 19.80
N GLN A 132 2.05 11.37 18.87
CA GLN A 132 2.02 11.67 17.43
C GLN A 132 0.62 12.02 16.91
N THR A 133 -0.45 11.55 17.58
CA THR A 133 -1.82 11.80 17.13
C THR A 133 -2.21 13.26 17.24
N ASP A 134 -1.55 14.02 18.14
CA ASP A 134 -1.79 15.45 18.35
C ASP A 134 -1.45 16.31 17.13
N LEU A 135 -0.66 15.79 16.18
CA LEU A 135 -0.15 16.53 15.03
C LEU A 135 -0.81 16.16 13.70
N LEU A 136 -1.67 15.15 13.67
CA LEU A 136 -2.17 14.56 12.43
C LEU A 136 -3.54 15.09 12.05
N GLN A 137 -3.71 15.47 10.78
CA GLN A 137 -5.01 15.79 10.20
C GLN A 137 -5.80 14.50 9.88
N ALA A 138 -7.11 14.55 10.10
CA ALA A 138 -8.01 13.40 10.07
C ALA A 138 -8.08 12.73 8.69
N ALA A 139 -7.69 11.45 8.60
CA ALA A 139 -8.11 10.55 7.55
C ALA A 139 -9.32 9.74 8.05
N ARG A 140 -10.46 9.84 7.35
CA ARG A 140 -11.70 9.15 7.76
C ARG A 140 -11.59 7.63 7.64
N TYR A 141 -12.07 6.98 8.69
CA TYR A 141 -12.27 5.54 8.89
C TYR A 141 -12.84 4.76 7.69
N ARG A 142 -12.21 3.61 7.40
CA ARG A 142 -12.89 2.40 6.88
C ARG A 142 -12.93 1.38 8.02
N PRO A 143 -14.06 0.71 8.30
CA PRO A 143 -14.07 -0.42 9.21
C PRO A 143 -13.15 -1.52 8.70
N LEU A 144 -12.19 -1.93 9.53
CA LEU A 144 -11.43 -3.16 9.31
C LEU A 144 -12.45 -4.31 9.33
N GLN A 145 -12.81 -4.82 8.15
CA GLN A 145 -13.59 -6.05 8.03
C GLN A 145 -12.80 -7.22 8.63
N LYS A 146 -13.54 -8.14 9.25
CA LYS A 146 -13.05 -9.17 10.18
C LYS A 146 -12.36 -10.35 9.48
N ASP A 147 -11.93 -10.21 8.24
CA ASP A 147 -11.51 -11.33 7.43
C ASP A 147 -10.00 -11.54 7.59
N ARG A 148 -9.65 -12.41 8.54
CA ARG A 148 -8.32 -13.05 8.60
C ARG A 148 -8.30 -14.14 7.54
N GLU A 149 -8.10 -13.76 6.29
CA GLU A 149 -7.70 -14.70 5.27
C GLU A 149 -6.17 -14.88 5.38
N PHE A 150 -5.70 -16.13 5.36
CA PHE A 150 -4.30 -16.47 5.12
C PHE A 150 -4.27 -17.92 4.64
N PHE A 151 -3.25 -18.27 3.89
CA PHE A 151 -3.05 -19.63 3.43
C PHE A 151 -1.76 -20.20 4.01
N MET A 152 -1.78 -21.49 4.32
CA MET A 152 -0.56 -22.21 4.67
C MET A 152 0.29 -22.35 3.40
N GLY A 153 1.52 -21.81 3.47
CA GLY A 153 2.54 -22.07 2.45
C GLY A 153 3.02 -23.52 2.51
N PRO A 154 3.75 -24.01 1.48
CA PRO A 154 4.34 -25.34 1.52
C PRO A 154 5.33 -25.47 2.70
N ASP A 155 5.45 -26.69 3.24
CA ASP A 155 6.44 -27.01 4.27
C ASP A 155 7.81 -26.51 3.83
N THR A 156 8.40 -25.64 4.64
CA THR A 156 9.64 -24.95 4.28
C THR A 156 10.83 -25.64 4.93
N GLU A 157 11.93 -25.75 4.20
CA GLU A 157 13.15 -26.35 4.75
C GLU A 157 13.66 -25.54 5.93
N LYS A 158 13.98 -26.23 7.03
CA LYS A 158 14.49 -25.62 8.26
C LYS A 158 15.72 -24.71 8.03
N ALA A 159 16.56 -25.05 7.06
CA ALA A 159 17.72 -24.27 6.67
C ALA A 159 17.36 -22.89 6.11
N GLU A 160 16.26 -22.77 5.35
CA GLU A 160 15.78 -21.52 4.78
C GLU A 160 15.28 -20.56 5.88
N VAL A 161 14.52 -21.10 6.85
CA VAL A 161 14.03 -20.35 8.01
C VAL A 161 15.21 -19.77 8.81
N ILE A 162 16.21 -20.60 9.15
CA ILE A 162 17.40 -20.18 9.89
C ILE A 162 18.19 -19.12 9.10
N SER A 163 18.33 -19.28 7.78
CA SER A 163 19.01 -18.31 6.92
C SER A 163 18.33 -16.93 6.92
N LEU A 164 16.99 -16.89 6.93
CA LEU A 164 16.26 -15.63 7.11
C LEU A 164 16.45 -15.07 8.52
N MET A 165 16.33 -15.89 9.56
CA MET A 165 16.50 -15.45 10.95
C MET A 165 17.88 -14.86 11.21
N ARG A 166 18.95 -15.40 10.62
CA ARG A 166 20.31 -14.84 10.70
C ARG A 166 20.46 -13.44 10.06
N ARG A 167 19.56 -13.08 9.15
CA ARG A 167 19.51 -11.74 8.54
C ARG A 167 18.62 -10.77 9.32
N SER A 168 17.83 -11.26 10.27
CA SER A 168 16.98 -10.44 11.12
C SER A 168 17.82 -9.59 12.07
N PRO A 169 17.60 -8.26 12.15
CA PRO A 169 18.24 -7.45 13.17
C PRO A 169 17.89 -7.90 14.60
N PHE A 170 16.77 -8.59 14.82
CA PHE A 170 16.36 -9.06 16.13
C PHE A 170 16.95 -10.44 16.46
N LEU A 171 16.89 -11.37 15.49
CA LEU A 171 17.18 -12.79 15.68
C LEU A 171 18.65 -13.17 15.41
N ASP A 172 19.47 -12.28 14.86
CA ASP A 172 20.90 -12.55 14.62
C ASP A 172 21.75 -12.71 15.90
N TYR A 173 21.16 -12.40 17.06
CA TYR A 173 21.80 -12.52 18.37
C TYR A 173 21.74 -13.94 18.96
N PHE A 174 20.90 -14.82 18.43
CA PHE A 174 20.71 -16.18 18.93
C PHE A 174 21.65 -17.16 18.22
N ASP A 175 22.11 -18.18 18.96
CA ASP A 175 22.95 -19.23 18.38
C ASP A 175 22.15 -20.21 17.52
N ASP A 176 22.85 -21.07 16.77
CA ASP A 176 22.21 -22.00 15.83
C ASP A 176 21.28 -23.01 16.51
N GLN A 177 21.57 -23.41 17.75
CA GLN A 177 20.71 -24.32 18.49
C GLN A 177 19.39 -23.63 18.85
N GLN A 178 19.45 -22.38 19.30
CA GLN A 178 18.30 -21.55 19.63
C GLN A 178 17.45 -21.25 18.37
N LEU A 179 18.07 -20.83 17.27
CA LEU A 179 17.37 -20.60 16.00
C LEU A 179 16.75 -21.88 15.44
N SER A 180 17.43 -23.01 15.59
CA SER A 180 16.90 -24.33 15.18
C SER A 180 15.65 -24.72 15.97
N ARG A 181 15.55 -24.37 17.26
CA ARG A 181 14.33 -24.60 18.05
C ARG A 181 13.17 -23.68 17.62
N MET A 182 13.45 -22.41 17.35
CA MET A 182 12.44 -21.49 16.81
C MET A 182 11.93 -21.94 15.43
N ALA A 183 12.85 -22.34 14.54
CA ALA A 183 12.51 -22.80 13.21
C ALA A 183 11.61 -24.05 13.21
N SER A 184 11.72 -24.94 14.20
CA SER A 184 10.86 -26.13 14.29
C SER A 184 9.41 -25.86 14.70
N ILE A 185 9.13 -24.70 15.29
CA ILE A 185 7.76 -24.28 15.69
C ILE A 185 7.22 -23.16 14.80
N THR A 186 7.91 -22.90 13.70
CA THR A 186 7.56 -21.86 12.74
C THR A 186 6.74 -22.45 11.62
N GLU A 187 5.67 -21.75 11.24
CA GLU A 187 4.89 -22.09 10.06
C GLU A 187 4.90 -20.95 9.03
N ARG A 188 4.85 -21.30 7.75
CA ARG A 188 4.81 -20.31 6.67
C ARG A 188 3.37 -19.96 6.34
N ARG A 189 3.05 -18.67 6.38
CA ARG A 189 1.76 -18.10 6.02
C ARG A 189 1.91 -17.15 4.83
N GLU A 190 0.98 -17.27 3.90
CA GLU A 190 0.84 -16.41 2.74
C GLU A 190 -0.40 -15.54 2.93
N TYR A 191 -0.21 -14.25 2.73
CA TYR A 191 -1.24 -13.23 2.90
C TYR A 191 -1.43 -12.47 1.59
N GLU A 192 -2.69 -12.22 1.21
CA GLU A 192 -3.06 -11.32 0.13
C GLU A 192 -3.06 -9.84 0.62
N PRO A 193 -3.13 -8.84 -0.28
CA PRO A 193 -3.22 -7.43 0.12
C PRO A 193 -4.45 -7.13 1.00
N ASP A 194 -4.33 -6.15 1.89
CA ASP A 194 -5.36 -5.67 2.81
C ASP A 194 -5.84 -6.67 3.90
N GLU A 195 -5.12 -7.78 4.07
CA GLU A 195 -5.40 -8.76 5.13
C GLU A 195 -4.87 -8.30 6.49
N VAL A 196 -5.68 -8.49 7.52
CA VAL A 196 -5.38 -8.05 8.88
C VAL A 196 -4.66 -9.15 9.65
N LEU A 197 -3.41 -8.89 10.04
CA LEU A 197 -2.59 -9.84 10.79
C LEU A 197 -2.95 -9.82 12.29
N TYR A 198 -3.05 -8.62 12.86
CA TYR A 198 -3.59 -8.39 14.20
C TYR A 198 -4.17 -6.98 14.32
N ILE A 199 -4.99 -6.79 15.36
CA ILE A 199 -5.79 -5.58 15.56
C ILE A 199 -5.35 -4.92 16.86
N GLN A 200 -5.24 -3.60 16.82
CA GLN A 200 -5.03 -2.74 17.99
C GLN A 200 -5.99 -3.09 19.15
N ASP A 201 -5.51 -2.92 20.38
CA ASP A 201 -6.22 -3.10 21.64
C ASP A 201 -6.77 -4.53 21.86
N ARG A 202 -6.30 -5.49 21.06
CA ARG A 202 -6.53 -6.94 21.21
C ARG A 202 -5.22 -7.67 21.50
N LEU A 203 -5.34 -8.92 21.94
CA LEU A 203 -4.19 -9.81 22.09
C LEU A 203 -3.89 -10.44 20.72
N THR A 204 -2.68 -10.24 20.20
CA THR A 204 -2.16 -11.04 19.09
C THR A 204 -1.93 -12.49 19.51
N ASN A 205 -2.13 -13.40 18.56
CA ASN A 205 -2.04 -14.84 18.76
C ASN A 205 -0.64 -15.42 18.46
N GLY A 206 0.34 -14.58 18.14
CA GLY A 206 1.70 -15.04 17.89
C GLY A 206 2.66 -13.96 17.39
N LEU A 207 3.88 -14.43 17.11
CA LEU A 207 5.00 -13.65 16.60
C LEU A 207 5.12 -13.84 15.09
N PHE A 208 5.28 -12.74 14.37
CA PHE A 208 5.40 -12.70 12.92
C PHE A 208 6.83 -12.31 12.53
N ILE A 209 7.37 -12.97 11.50
CA ILE A 209 8.69 -12.70 10.93
C ILE A 209 8.51 -12.56 9.42
N LEU A 210 8.69 -11.34 8.89
CA LEU A 210 8.45 -11.04 7.48
C LEU A 210 9.44 -11.81 6.57
N ILE A 211 8.95 -12.54 5.56
CA ILE A 211 9.81 -13.16 4.53
C ILE A 211 9.97 -12.19 3.36
N HIS A 212 8.86 -11.79 2.76
CA HIS A 212 8.79 -10.76 1.72
C HIS A 212 7.37 -10.16 1.67
N GLY A 213 7.23 -9.01 1.01
CA GLY A 213 5.97 -8.26 0.99
C GLY A 213 6.06 -7.02 1.88
N GLU A 214 4.91 -6.48 2.27
CA GLU A 214 4.85 -5.26 3.08
C GLU A 214 3.65 -5.29 4.02
N VAL A 215 3.89 -4.92 5.27
CA VAL A 215 2.89 -4.83 6.34
C VAL A 215 2.84 -3.41 6.87
N ALA A 216 1.72 -2.73 6.66
CA ALA A 216 1.44 -1.44 7.26
C ALA A 216 1.07 -1.62 8.74
N ILE A 217 1.76 -0.88 9.62
CA ILE A 217 1.41 -0.75 11.02
C ILE A 217 0.62 0.54 11.19
N LYS A 218 -0.62 0.40 11.64
CA LYS A 218 -1.60 1.49 11.69
C LYS A 218 -2.15 1.62 13.10
N ARG A 219 -2.32 2.84 13.60
CA ARG A 219 -2.99 3.13 14.87
C ARG A 219 -4.30 3.85 14.58
N LEU A 220 -5.36 3.46 15.26
CA LEU A 220 -6.69 4.06 15.20
C LEU A 220 -6.93 4.90 16.46
N GLU A 221 -7.37 6.14 16.27
CA GLU A 221 -7.87 7.03 17.33
C GLU A 221 -9.21 7.62 16.90
N GLY A 222 -10.31 7.16 17.51
CA GLY A 222 -11.66 7.49 17.03
C GLY A 222 -11.85 7.06 15.57
N ASP A 223 -12.21 8.02 14.71
CA ASP A 223 -12.40 7.80 13.27
C ASP A 223 -11.12 8.08 12.45
N ILE A 224 -9.98 8.30 13.09
CA ILE A 224 -8.72 8.68 12.46
C ILE A 224 -7.78 7.46 12.37
N GLU A 225 -7.39 7.10 11.15
CA GLU A 225 -6.31 6.14 10.90
C GLU A 225 -4.96 6.83 10.75
N ILE A 226 -3.98 6.36 11.50
CA ILE A 226 -2.61 6.87 11.50
C ILE A 226 -1.67 5.75 11.07
N ARG A 227 -1.05 5.88 9.89
CA ARG A 227 0.03 5.00 9.48
C ARG A 227 1.28 5.30 10.31
N GLN A 228 1.64 4.39 11.20
CA GLN A 228 2.79 4.53 12.08
C GLN A 228 4.10 4.15 11.38
N ARG A 229 4.04 3.11 10.53
CA ARG A 229 5.16 2.64 9.70
C ARG A 229 4.72 1.61 8.68
N SER A 230 5.65 1.26 7.78
CA SER A 230 5.55 0.07 6.94
C SER A 230 6.73 -0.85 7.16
N ILE A 231 6.46 -2.14 7.33
CA ILE A 231 7.47 -3.19 7.50
C ILE A 231 7.58 -3.93 6.17
N ASN A 232 8.68 -3.74 5.44
CA ASN A 232 8.96 -4.39 4.16
C ASN A 232 10.35 -5.08 4.13
N ASN A 233 11.06 -5.08 5.24
CA ASN A 233 12.39 -5.67 5.35
C ASN A 233 12.31 -7.15 5.78
N PRO A 234 12.83 -8.09 4.97
CA PRO A 234 12.89 -9.51 5.33
C PRO A 234 13.59 -9.74 6.69
N GLY A 235 13.05 -10.65 7.48
CA GLY A 235 13.51 -10.99 8.83
C GLY A 235 13.02 -10.07 9.94
N PHE A 236 12.33 -8.97 9.64
CA PHE A 236 11.80 -8.08 10.68
C PHE A 236 10.65 -8.74 11.45
N ILE A 237 10.64 -8.56 12.78
CA ILE A 237 9.64 -9.17 13.66
C ILE A 237 8.56 -8.18 14.12
N PHE A 238 7.33 -8.67 14.28
CA PHE A 238 6.20 -7.89 14.80
C PHE A 238 5.16 -8.81 15.48
N GLY A 239 4.18 -8.26 16.18
CA GLY A 239 3.29 -9.03 17.08
C GLY A 239 3.97 -9.57 18.35
N TRP A 240 5.14 -9.05 18.71
CA TRP A 240 5.91 -9.47 19.88
C TRP A 240 5.29 -9.10 21.23
N SER A 241 4.18 -8.34 21.23
CA SER A 241 3.34 -8.06 22.41
C SER A 241 2.79 -9.34 23.06
N CYS A 242 2.57 -10.40 22.27
CA CYS A 242 2.13 -11.70 22.77
C CYS A 242 3.08 -12.33 23.79
N ALA A 243 4.40 -12.07 23.67
CA ALA A 243 5.41 -12.56 24.60
C ALA A 243 5.32 -11.87 25.98
N LEU A 244 4.70 -10.69 26.05
CA LEU A 244 4.51 -9.93 27.30
C LEU A 244 3.12 -10.13 27.92
N GLY A 245 2.20 -10.75 27.17
CA GLY A 245 0.78 -10.83 27.51
C GLY A 245 0.06 -9.49 27.40
N GLU A 246 0.59 -8.57 26.58
CA GLU A 246 0.05 -7.22 26.40
C GLU A 246 -0.79 -7.12 25.13
N LYS A 247 -1.75 -6.19 25.12
CA LYS A 247 -2.55 -5.88 23.93
C LYS A 247 -1.70 -5.13 22.90
N ASP A 248 -1.95 -5.36 21.61
CA ASP A 248 -1.27 -4.64 20.53
C ASP A 248 -1.59 -3.15 20.56
N ILE A 249 -0.54 -2.31 20.45
CA ILE A 249 -0.70 -0.86 20.37
C ILE A 249 -1.19 -0.44 18.99
N CYS A 250 -0.96 -1.24 17.96
CA CYS A 250 -1.33 -0.92 16.58
C CYS A 250 -1.96 -2.14 15.91
N SER A 251 -2.69 -1.91 14.83
CA SER A 251 -3.09 -2.94 13.88
C SER A 251 -1.95 -3.18 12.87
N ALA A 252 -1.85 -4.40 12.38
CA ALA A 252 -0.96 -4.78 11.28
C ALA A 252 -1.81 -5.29 10.12
N VAL A 253 -1.62 -4.70 8.94
CA VAL A 253 -2.38 -5.00 7.72
C VAL A 253 -1.42 -5.13 6.55
N THR A 254 -1.54 -6.17 5.72
CA THR A 254 -0.73 -6.28 4.50
C THR A 254 -1.11 -5.19 3.50
N THR A 255 -0.14 -4.65 2.76
CA THR A 255 -0.41 -3.69 1.66
C THR A 255 -0.26 -4.32 0.29
N GLN A 256 0.38 -5.48 0.25
CA GLN A 256 0.62 -6.28 -0.94
C GLN A 256 0.67 -7.75 -0.55
N LYS A 257 0.80 -8.63 -1.54
CA LYS A 257 1.03 -10.05 -1.29
C LYS A 257 2.28 -10.25 -0.41
N THR A 258 2.10 -10.90 0.73
CA THR A 258 3.09 -10.94 1.80
C THR A 258 3.25 -12.35 2.34
N SER A 259 4.49 -12.83 2.41
CA SER A 259 4.83 -14.12 3.00
C SER A 259 5.48 -13.91 4.34
N ILE A 260 5.05 -14.65 5.35
CA ILE A 260 5.48 -14.49 6.74
C ILE A 260 5.72 -15.87 7.38
N TYR A 261 6.76 -15.94 8.18
CA TYR A 261 6.91 -17.00 9.18
C TYR A 261 6.18 -16.60 10.46
N PHE A 262 5.32 -17.48 10.94
CA PHE A 262 4.50 -17.27 12.12
C PHE A 262 4.85 -18.30 13.21
N ILE A 263 4.95 -17.84 14.45
CA ILE A 263 5.10 -18.68 15.63
C ILE A 263 3.92 -18.42 16.55
N HIS A 264 3.13 -19.46 16.85
CA HIS A 264 1.99 -19.35 17.76
C HIS A 264 2.44 -18.89 19.15
N GLN A 265 1.63 -18.05 19.80
CA GLN A 265 1.91 -17.55 21.15
C GLN A 265 2.16 -18.70 22.14
N LYS A 266 1.34 -19.77 22.08
CA LYS A 266 1.49 -20.92 22.96
C LYS A 266 2.87 -21.56 22.82
N ASP A 267 3.33 -21.78 21.59
CA ASP A 267 4.61 -22.43 21.33
C ASP A 267 5.79 -21.51 21.67
N LEU A 268 5.64 -20.20 21.43
CA LEU A 268 6.62 -19.20 21.86
C LEU A 268 6.76 -19.17 23.38
N LEU A 269 5.65 -19.11 24.12
CA LEU A 269 5.68 -19.11 25.59
C LEU A 269 6.27 -20.40 26.14
N GLN A 270 5.91 -21.56 25.57
CA GLN A 270 6.53 -22.84 25.93
C GLN A 270 8.04 -22.82 25.71
N LEU A 271 8.52 -22.27 24.58
CA LEU A 271 9.96 -22.18 24.30
C LEU A 271 10.70 -21.26 25.28
N LEU A 272 10.05 -20.18 25.74
CA LEU A 272 10.59 -19.29 26.77
C LEU A 272 10.65 -20.01 28.12
N ASP A 273 9.63 -20.77 28.48
CA ASP A 273 9.57 -21.52 29.74
C ASP A 273 10.58 -22.69 29.77
N ASP A 274 10.77 -23.38 28.64
CA ASP A 274 11.67 -24.55 28.53
C ASP A 274 13.16 -24.19 28.63
N CYS A 275 13.52 -22.91 28.41
CA CYS A 275 14.92 -22.48 28.35
C CYS A 275 15.11 -21.06 28.89
N THR A 276 15.41 -20.95 30.18
CA THR A 276 15.64 -19.68 30.88
C THR A 276 16.66 -18.78 30.19
N VAL A 277 17.75 -19.34 29.66
CA VAL A 277 18.79 -18.59 28.94
C VAL A 277 18.25 -18.00 27.63
N PHE A 278 17.41 -18.76 26.91
CA PHE A 278 16.76 -18.25 25.70
C PHE A 278 15.76 -17.15 26.05
N ALA A 279 14.95 -17.33 27.09
CA ALA A 279 14.00 -16.32 27.55
C ALA A 279 14.66 -15.00 27.93
N GLN A 280 15.75 -15.06 28.71
CA GLN A 280 16.53 -13.90 29.10
C GLN A 280 17.07 -13.15 27.87
N LYS A 281 17.72 -13.87 26.92
CA LYS A 281 18.19 -13.28 25.67
C LYS A 281 17.06 -12.66 24.86
N PHE A 282 15.92 -13.33 24.76
CA PHE A 282 14.75 -12.85 24.02
C PHE A 282 14.18 -11.57 24.62
N LEU A 283 14.00 -11.52 25.94
CA LEU A 283 13.52 -10.33 26.64
C LEU A 283 14.52 -9.17 26.56
N MET A 284 15.84 -9.44 26.62
CA MET A 284 16.87 -8.42 26.40
C MET A 284 16.82 -7.84 24.97
N ARG A 285 16.62 -8.68 23.95
CA ARG A 285 16.41 -8.21 22.57
C ARG A 285 15.11 -7.43 22.44
N LEU A 286 14.06 -7.79 23.18
CA LEU A 286 12.79 -7.08 23.18
C LEU A 286 12.92 -5.69 23.80
N LEU A 287 13.66 -5.54 24.90
CA LEU A 287 14.01 -4.25 25.48
C LEU A 287 14.74 -3.35 24.49
N TRP A 288 15.75 -3.89 23.81
CA TRP A 288 16.47 -3.18 22.75
C TRP A 288 15.52 -2.73 21.62
N LEU A 289 14.64 -3.61 21.15
CA LEU A 289 13.69 -3.32 20.08
C LEU A 289 12.71 -2.22 20.48
N MET A 290 12.11 -2.32 21.67
CA MET A 290 11.15 -1.32 22.18
C MET A 290 11.78 0.04 22.41
N GLY A 291 12.98 0.09 23.01
CA GLY A 291 13.71 1.35 23.20
C GLY A 291 14.02 2.07 21.88
N ASN A 292 14.36 1.29 20.86
CA ASN A 292 14.55 1.76 19.50
C ASN A 292 13.23 2.24 18.85
N GLN A 293 12.11 1.54 19.02
CA GLN A 293 10.80 1.99 18.52
C GLN A 293 10.34 3.28 19.20
N ILE A 294 10.66 3.48 20.48
CA ILE A 294 10.38 4.75 21.20
C ILE A 294 11.17 5.90 20.58
N ASN A 295 12.46 5.72 20.34
CA ASN A 295 13.28 6.73 19.68
C ASN A 295 12.75 7.04 18.26
N ALA A 296 12.37 6.02 17.51
CA ALA A 296 11.75 6.19 16.19
C ALA A 296 10.42 6.98 16.28
N ALA A 297 9.60 6.74 17.30
CA ALA A 297 8.37 7.49 17.55
C ALA A 297 8.65 8.98 17.84
N PHE A 298 9.69 9.29 18.62
CA PHE A 298 10.11 10.67 18.89
C PHE A 298 10.59 11.38 17.63
N VAL A 299 11.39 10.70 16.81
CA VAL A 299 11.90 11.24 15.56
C VAL A 299 10.78 11.45 14.53
N ARG A 300 9.81 10.53 14.43
CA ARG A 300 8.64 10.70 13.56
C ARG A 300 7.79 11.91 13.97
N TYR A 301 7.63 12.14 15.27
CA TYR A 301 6.92 13.33 15.76
C TYR A 301 7.54 14.63 15.21
N LEU A 302 8.87 14.73 15.12
CA LEU A 302 9.54 15.87 14.48
C LEU A 302 9.24 15.96 12.97
N GLY A 303 9.27 14.83 12.27
CA GLY A 303 8.91 14.77 10.85
C GLY A 303 7.50 15.32 10.58
N LEU A 304 6.56 15.00 11.47
CA LEU A 304 5.17 15.48 11.40
C LEU A 304 5.05 17.00 11.66
N LEU A 305 5.89 17.58 12.51
CA LEU A 305 5.91 19.04 12.74
C LEU A 305 6.41 19.83 11.53
N GLY A 306 7.37 19.29 10.77
CA GLY A 306 8.11 20.03 9.74
C GLY A 306 7.88 19.60 8.29
N LYS A 307 7.07 18.56 7.99
CA LYS A 307 6.94 17.94 6.65
C LYS A 307 8.27 17.55 5.99
N HIS A 308 9.30 17.20 6.76
CA HIS A 308 10.64 16.93 6.25
C HIS A 308 11.20 15.61 6.79
N ASN A 309 10.90 14.50 6.09
CA ASN A 309 11.41 13.17 6.43
C ASN A 309 12.95 13.09 6.46
N LEU A 310 13.64 13.91 5.67
CA LEU A 310 15.10 14.01 5.67
C LEU A 310 15.66 14.50 7.02
N GLN A 311 15.00 15.46 7.65
CA GLN A 311 15.40 15.99 8.96
C GLN A 311 15.22 14.94 10.05
N ALA A 312 14.15 14.14 9.97
CA ALA A 312 13.93 13.03 10.87
C ALA A 312 15.09 12.01 10.80
N VAL A 313 15.54 11.66 9.59
CA VAL A 313 16.73 10.81 9.40
C VAL A 313 17.99 11.42 10.00
N TYR A 314 18.23 12.70 9.77
CA TYR A 314 19.36 13.41 10.36
C TYR A 314 19.35 13.31 11.90
N GLN A 315 18.23 13.63 12.54
CA GLN A 315 18.12 13.57 14.01
C GLN A 315 18.26 12.14 14.53
N LEU A 316 17.75 11.13 13.82
CA LEU A 316 17.96 9.74 14.19
C LEU A 316 19.46 9.37 14.25
N ILE A 317 20.22 9.81 13.25
CA ILE A 317 21.68 9.56 13.17
C ILE A 317 22.40 10.38 14.24
N GLU A 318 22.13 11.68 14.34
CA GLU A 318 22.75 12.57 15.31
C GLU A 318 22.53 12.09 16.73
N ASN A 319 21.28 11.76 17.10
CA ASN A 319 20.95 11.27 18.44
C ASN A 319 21.73 10.01 18.83
N ASN A 320 22.13 9.22 17.84
CA ASN A 320 22.91 8.00 18.01
C ASN A 320 24.41 8.16 17.74
N LYS A 321 24.92 9.34 17.35
CA LYS A 321 26.32 9.49 16.90
C LYS A 321 27.36 9.01 17.91
N SER A 322 27.14 9.26 19.20
CA SER A 322 28.03 8.79 20.28
C SER A 322 28.02 7.27 20.49
N ARG A 323 26.99 6.59 19.98
CA ARG A 323 26.85 5.13 19.99
C ARG A 323 27.41 4.47 18.72
N LEU A 324 27.63 5.22 17.64
CA LEU A 324 28.11 4.74 16.35
C LEU A 324 29.63 4.64 16.29
N ALA A 325 30.16 3.64 15.55
CA ALA A 325 31.59 3.59 15.24
C ALA A 325 32.04 4.87 14.52
N ILE A 326 33.27 5.34 14.78
CA ILE A 326 33.81 6.55 14.11
C ILE A 326 33.89 6.33 12.59
N SER A 327 34.15 5.09 12.17
CA SER A 327 34.18 4.67 10.77
C SER A 327 32.81 4.39 10.15
N SER A 328 31.70 4.59 10.88
CA SER A 328 30.37 4.28 10.38
C SER A 328 30.02 5.14 9.16
N PRO A 329 29.58 4.56 8.04
CA PRO A 329 29.08 5.32 6.89
C PRO A 329 27.89 6.23 7.21
N LEU A 330 27.15 5.97 8.30
CA LEU A 330 26.00 6.79 8.72
C LEU A 330 26.37 8.27 8.93
N HIS A 331 27.61 8.56 9.34
CA HIS A 331 28.08 9.94 9.51
C HIS A 331 28.09 10.75 8.20
N GLN A 332 28.13 10.08 7.04
CA GLN A 332 28.13 10.72 5.72
C GLN A 332 26.74 10.83 5.11
N VAL A 333 25.78 10.01 5.56
CA VAL A 333 24.45 9.87 4.94
C VAL A 333 23.73 11.21 4.85
N GLN A 334 23.78 12.04 5.89
CA GLN A 334 23.15 13.36 5.87
C GLN A 334 23.68 14.24 4.73
N HIS A 335 25.01 14.31 4.58
CA HIS A 335 25.64 15.11 3.54
C HIS A 335 25.26 14.58 2.16
N LEU A 336 25.27 13.26 1.98
CA LEU A 336 24.92 12.63 0.70
C LEU A 336 23.44 12.85 0.34
N LEU A 337 22.53 12.83 1.31
CA LEU A 337 21.11 13.03 1.04
C LEU A 337 20.71 14.50 0.84
N SER A 338 21.58 15.46 1.19
CA SER A 338 21.28 16.89 1.05
C SER A 338 21.27 17.41 -0.40
N ASP A 339 21.96 16.75 -1.33
CA ASP A 339 22.04 17.15 -2.75
C ASP A 339 21.47 16.06 -3.66
N THR A 340 20.64 16.45 -4.62
CA THR A 340 19.97 15.53 -5.56
C THR A 340 20.95 14.68 -6.38
N ASN A 341 22.16 15.18 -6.63
CA ASN A 341 23.20 14.46 -7.36
C ASN A 341 23.91 13.40 -6.50
N THR A 342 23.94 13.56 -5.17
CA THR A 342 24.57 12.61 -4.25
C THR A 342 23.57 11.71 -3.52
N LYS A 343 22.27 12.01 -3.58
CA LYS A 343 21.21 11.25 -2.89
C LYS A 343 21.30 9.74 -3.12
N GLN A 344 21.60 9.32 -4.34
CA GLN A 344 21.75 7.88 -4.64
C GLN A 344 22.86 7.24 -3.79
N LEU A 345 24.00 7.90 -3.61
CA LEU A 345 25.09 7.38 -2.77
C LEU A 345 24.66 7.26 -1.31
N GLY A 346 23.81 8.19 -0.83
CA GLY A 346 23.22 8.12 0.50
C GLY A 346 22.30 6.89 0.66
N TYR A 347 21.43 6.64 -0.32
CA TYR A 347 20.59 5.44 -0.35
C TYR A 347 21.41 4.16 -0.44
N ASP A 348 22.44 4.11 -1.29
CA ASP A 348 23.32 2.96 -1.45
C ASP A 348 24.07 2.66 -0.15
N ALA A 349 24.52 3.68 0.58
CA ALA A 349 25.14 3.52 1.89
C ALA A 349 24.17 2.91 2.91
N LEU A 350 22.92 3.38 2.95
CA LEU A 350 21.88 2.83 3.83
C LEU A 350 21.56 1.36 3.48
N TYR A 351 21.39 1.03 2.20
CA TYR A 351 21.14 -0.34 1.75
C TYR A 351 22.32 -1.27 2.04
N SER A 352 23.56 -0.81 1.84
CA SER A 352 24.76 -1.56 2.18
C SER A 352 24.83 -1.89 3.68
N LEU A 353 24.45 -0.92 4.53
CA LEU A 353 24.42 -1.11 5.98
C LEU A 353 23.37 -2.12 6.43
N ILE A 354 22.25 -2.31 5.72
CA ILE A 354 21.29 -3.39 6.02
C ILE A 354 21.96 -4.77 5.97
N GLY A 355 22.85 -5.00 4.99
CA GLY A 355 23.52 -6.29 4.82
C GLY A 355 24.79 -6.46 5.65
N SER A 356 25.56 -5.38 5.84
CA SER A 356 26.93 -5.46 6.36
C SER A 356 27.16 -4.74 7.70
N GLY A 357 26.22 -3.87 8.12
CA GLY A 357 26.36 -3.06 9.32
C GLY A 357 26.25 -3.86 10.62
N SER A 358 26.63 -3.22 11.73
CA SER A 358 26.29 -3.68 13.08
C SER A 358 24.78 -3.66 13.32
N TYR A 359 24.30 -4.34 14.37
CA TYR A 359 22.86 -4.37 14.70
C TYR A 359 22.24 -2.96 14.83
N LEU A 360 23.00 -1.99 15.35
CA LEU A 360 22.54 -0.60 15.51
C LEU A 360 22.52 0.12 14.16
N GLU A 361 23.53 -0.08 13.33
CA GLU A 361 23.60 0.51 11.99
C GLU A 361 22.50 -0.04 11.08
N ARG A 362 22.30 -1.36 11.05
CA ARG A 362 21.17 -1.99 10.32
C ARG A 362 19.84 -1.42 10.76
N HIS A 363 19.67 -1.23 12.06
CA HIS A 363 18.43 -0.69 12.62
C HIS A 363 18.21 0.78 12.21
N ILE A 364 19.21 1.65 12.37
CA ILE A 364 19.13 3.04 11.95
C ILE A 364 18.91 3.12 10.44
N ALA A 365 19.67 2.37 9.64
CA ALA A 365 19.53 2.37 8.19
C ALA A 365 18.13 1.90 7.74
N SER A 366 17.61 0.83 8.36
CA SER A 366 16.25 0.35 8.12
C SER A 366 15.20 1.42 8.42
N LEU A 367 15.32 2.14 9.54
CA LEU A 367 14.38 3.21 9.88
C LEU A 367 14.55 4.43 8.97
N SER A 368 15.78 4.77 8.59
CA SER A 368 16.04 5.89 7.68
C SER A 368 15.42 5.65 6.31
N LEU A 369 15.56 4.44 5.75
CA LEU A 369 14.93 4.07 4.47
C LEU A 369 13.40 4.07 4.55
N GLU A 370 12.83 3.68 5.69
CA GLU A 370 11.39 3.78 5.95
C GLU A 370 10.91 5.23 5.92
N LEU A 371 11.63 6.15 6.57
CA LEU A 371 11.30 7.56 6.57
C LEU A 371 11.47 8.21 5.18
N LEU A 372 12.42 7.74 4.37
CA LEU A 372 12.76 8.35 3.07
C LEU A 372 11.93 7.85 1.88
N GLN A 373 10.84 7.10 2.08
CA GLN A 373 10.07 6.50 0.97
C GLN A 373 9.61 7.51 -0.09
N GLU A 374 9.02 8.64 0.33
CA GLU A 374 8.56 9.70 -0.59
C GLU A 374 9.74 10.36 -1.33
N ASP A 375 10.84 10.63 -0.62
CA ASP A 375 12.06 11.20 -1.20
C ASP A 375 12.67 10.25 -2.26
N MET A 376 12.66 8.94 -2.00
CA MET A 376 13.09 7.95 -2.97
C MET A 376 12.22 7.93 -4.23
N GLN A 377 10.90 8.10 -4.10
CA GLN A 377 9.99 8.20 -5.26
C GLN A 377 10.30 9.45 -6.09
N GLU A 378 10.59 10.58 -5.44
CA GLU A 378 10.99 11.80 -6.14
C GLU A 378 12.34 11.67 -6.84
N LEU A 379 13.32 11.01 -6.23
CA LEU A 379 14.59 10.72 -6.91
C LEU A 379 14.36 9.81 -8.13
N LYS A 380 13.46 8.82 -8.03
CA LYS A 380 13.10 7.96 -9.15
C LYS A 380 12.49 8.77 -10.29
N PHE A 381 11.59 9.71 -10.00
CA PHE A 381 11.01 10.60 -10.98
C PHE A 381 12.08 11.50 -11.63
N LEU A 382 12.95 12.13 -10.85
CA LEU A 382 14.07 12.95 -11.34
C LEU A 382 14.99 12.14 -12.27
N LYS A 383 15.32 10.90 -11.92
CA LYS A 383 16.06 9.97 -12.78
C LYS A 383 15.31 9.62 -14.06
N GLY A 384 13.99 9.49 -13.98
CA GLY A 384 13.12 9.37 -15.16
C GLY A 384 13.26 10.56 -16.09
N LEU A 385 13.27 11.78 -15.56
CA LEU A 385 13.51 13.01 -16.34
C LEU A 385 14.90 13.02 -16.97
N GLN A 386 15.94 12.63 -16.23
CA GLN A 386 17.29 12.49 -16.78
C GLN A 386 17.32 11.46 -17.92
N HIS A 387 16.61 10.34 -17.77
CA HIS A 387 16.52 9.31 -18.80
C HIS A 387 15.79 9.81 -20.05
N ILE A 388 14.73 10.62 -19.91
CA ILE A 388 14.08 11.29 -21.04
C ILE A 388 15.09 12.18 -21.77
N TYR A 389 15.86 12.99 -21.03
CA TYR A 389 16.91 13.85 -21.61
C TYR A 389 17.91 13.04 -22.44
N GLN A 390 18.49 11.99 -21.85
CA GLN A 390 19.46 11.11 -22.52
C GLN A 390 18.87 10.45 -23.77
N THR A 391 17.62 9.95 -23.66
CA THR A 391 16.89 9.29 -24.75
C THR A 391 16.72 10.19 -25.97
N VAL A 392 16.67 11.51 -25.78
CA VAL A 392 16.50 12.47 -26.88
C VAL A 392 17.84 13.06 -27.32
N ALA A 393 18.61 13.61 -26.39
CA ALA A 393 19.80 14.40 -26.69
C ALA A 393 21.00 13.54 -27.13
N GLU A 394 21.11 12.30 -26.63
CA GLU A 394 22.30 11.45 -26.86
C GLU A 394 22.13 10.47 -28.02
N GLN A 395 20.96 10.44 -28.67
CA GLN A 395 20.73 9.53 -29.80
C GLN A 395 21.38 10.00 -31.09
N LYS A 396 22.05 9.05 -31.76
CA LYS A 396 22.71 9.21 -33.06
C LYS A 396 21.87 8.53 -34.15
N ASN A 397 21.72 9.20 -35.29
CA ASN A 397 21.16 8.65 -36.54
C ASN A 397 19.75 8.04 -36.46
N ARG A 398 18.78 8.78 -35.88
CA ARG A 398 17.35 8.45 -35.96
C ARG A 398 16.54 9.58 -36.55
N SER A 399 15.39 9.25 -37.15
CA SER A 399 14.42 10.25 -37.61
C SER A 399 13.79 10.98 -36.41
N GLU A 400 13.32 12.21 -36.60
CA GLU A 400 12.64 12.98 -35.55
C GLU A 400 11.41 12.24 -34.99
N SER A 401 10.67 11.53 -35.85
CA SER A 401 9.50 10.73 -35.45
C SER A 401 9.88 9.58 -34.51
N ASP A 402 10.95 8.85 -34.82
CA ASP A 402 11.43 7.75 -33.97
C ASP A 402 11.91 8.28 -32.61
N VAL A 403 12.54 9.45 -32.60
CA VAL A 403 12.97 10.11 -31.36
C VAL A 403 11.76 10.55 -30.54
N ARG A 404 10.68 11.06 -31.16
CA ARG A 404 9.43 11.40 -30.45
C ARG A 404 8.78 10.16 -29.83
N LYS A 405 8.73 9.03 -30.53
CA LYS A 405 8.19 7.78 -29.98
C LYS A 405 9.04 7.26 -28.82
N ALA A 406 10.37 7.28 -28.95
CA ALA A 406 11.27 6.90 -27.86
C ALA A 406 11.11 7.83 -26.64
N CYS A 407 10.94 9.14 -26.88
CA CYS A 407 10.65 10.14 -25.85
C CYS A 407 9.34 9.82 -25.13
N ALA A 408 8.25 9.51 -25.87
CA ALA A 408 6.96 9.14 -25.29
C ALA A 408 7.06 7.89 -24.40
N VAL A 409 7.76 6.85 -24.84
CA VAL A 409 8.01 5.64 -24.03
C VAL A 409 8.78 5.97 -22.75
N ALA A 410 9.84 6.78 -22.84
CA ALA A 410 10.60 7.21 -21.67
C ALA A 410 9.75 8.07 -20.71
N THR A 411 8.87 8.93 -21.24
CA THR A 411 7.92 9.72 -20.45
C THR A 411 6.91 8.83 -19.73
N LYS A 412 6.26 7.87 -20.42
CA LYS A 412 5.34 6.91 -19.78
C LYS A 412 6.00 6.20 -18.59
N LYS A 413 7.24 5.75 -18.79
CA LYS A 413 8.04 5.09 -17.73
C LYS A 413 8.35 6.03 -16.55
N ALA A 414 8.62 7.31 -16.80
CA ALA A 414 8.86 8.27 -15.73
C ALA A 414 7.59 8.51 -14.88
N PHE A 415 6.42 8.51 -15.51
CA PHE A 415 5.13 8.77 -14.84
C PHE A 415 4.46 7.52 -14.24
N GLU A 416 4.99 6.32 -14.48
CA GLU A 416 4.41 5.03 -14.05
C GLU A 416 4.12 4.94 -12.53
N HIS A 417 4.89 5.64 -11.70
CA HIS A 417 4.75 5.63 -10.24
C HIS A 417 4.36 7.01 -9.67
N VAL A 418 3.84 7.91 -10.52
CA VAL A 418 3.39 9.25 -10.11
C VAL A 418 1.89 9.22 -9.87
N HIS A 419 1.44 9.84 -8.78
CA HIS A 419 0.00 9.98 -8.50
C HIS A 419 -0.63 10.92 -9.54
N LEU A 420 -1.28 10.32 -10.54
CA LEU A 420 -1.87 11.02 -11.67
C LEU A 420 -3.35 10.63 -11.85
N HIS A 421 -4.16 11.57 -12.29
CA HIS A 421 -5.57 11.33 -12.62
C HIS A 421 -5.93 12.02 -13.94
N ILE A 422 -6.54 11.27 -14.86
CA ILE A 422 -6.91 11.75 -16.20
C ILE A 422 -8.42 11.58 -16.41
N GLU A 423 -9.12 12.66 -16.74
CA GLU A 423 -10.55 12.64 -17.09
C GLU A 423 -10.78 13.06 -18.55
N GLY A 424 -11.85 12.54 -19.15
CA GLY A 424 -12.35 13.00 -20.46
C GLY A 424 -11.71 12.37 -21.69
N LEU A 425 -10.96 11.27 -21.53
CA LEU A 425 -10.34 10.55 -22.67
C LEU A 425 -11.37 10.08 -23.71
N ASP A 426 -12.60 9.82 -23.28
CA ASP A 426 -13.77 9.50 -24.12
C ASP A 426 -14.13 10.62 -25.10
N LYS A 427 -13.73 11.86 -24.82
CA LYS A 427 -13.99 13.03 -25.67
C LYS A 427 -12.97 13.23 -26.77
N LEU A 428 -11.89 12.43 -26.81
CA LEU A 428 -10.87 12.54 -27.84
C LEU A 428 -11.46 12.20 -29.22
N PRO A 429 -11.25 13.04 -30.25
CA PRO A 429 -11.71 12.73 -31.61
C PRO A 429 -11.14 11.40 -32.12
N ASP A 430 -11.90 10.64 -32.91
CA ASP A 430 -11.42 9.38 -33.47
C ASP A 430 -10.40 9.58 -34.60
N SER A 431 -10.51 10.67 -35.35
CA SER A 431 -9.54 11.04 -36.38
C SER A 431 -8.43 11.92 -35.83
N SER A 432 -7.20 11.67 -36.25
CA SER A 432 -6.04 12.54 -36.01
C SER A 432 -6.09 13.81 -36.89
N GLY A 433 -5.09 14.69 -36.78
CA GLY A 433 -5.09 16.01 -37.42
C GLY A 433 -5.80 17.08 -36.59
N CYS A 434 -5.83 16.91 -35.26
CA CYS A 434 -6.45 17.83 -34.32
C CYS A 434 -5.43 18.80 -33.71
N ILE A 435 -5.91 19.94 -33.22
CA ILE A 435 -5.13 20.93 -32.48
C ILE A 435 -5.42 20.77 -30.99
N PHE A 436 -4.45 20.33 -30.22
CA PHE A 436 -4.51 20.22 -28.77
C PHE A 436 -3.97 21.49 -28.12
N ILE A 437 -4.87 22.26 -27.50
CA ILE A 437 -4.50 23.44 -26.72
C ILE A 437 -4.45 23.09 -25.24
N TYR A 438 -3.47 23.64 -24.52
CA TYR A 438 -3.30 23.36 -23.10
C TYR A 438 -2.75 24.56 -22.33
N ASN A 439 -2.95 24.59 -21.02
CA ASN A 439 -2.32 25.59 -20.17
C ASN A 439 -0.88 25.21 -19.83
N HIS A 440 0.04 26.16 -19.94
CA HIS A 440 1.46 25.91 -19.76
C HIS A 440 1.88 26.16 -18.31
N LEU A 441 2.36 25.11 -17.63
CA LEU A 441 2.69 25.18 -16.22
C LEU A 441 4.21 25.24 -15.99
N SER A 442 4.64 26.06 -15.04
CA SER A 442 6.05 26.19 -14.66
C SER A 442 6.48 24.98 -13.85
N ASN A 443 7.62 24.36 -14.15
CA ASN A 443 8.08 23.23 -13.34
C ASN A 443 8.61 23.66 -11.97
N HIS A 444 8.42 22.81 -10.96
CA HIS A 444 9.08 22.98 -9.67
C HIS A 444 10.62 22.93 -9.82
N PRO A 445 11.39 23.83 -9.19
CA PRO A 445 12.85 23.87 -9.32
C PRO A 445 13.58 22.58 -8.94
N TYR A 446 13.00 21.77 -8.05
CA TYR A 446 13.54 20.46 -7.66
C TYR A 446 13.72 19.50 -8.85
N TYR A 447 12.91 19.63 -9.90
CA TYR A 447 12.99 18.81 -11.11
C TYR A 447 13.88 19.41 -12.20
N THR A 448 14.68 20.42 -11.85
CA THR A 448 15.69 20.99 -12.74
C THR A 448 16.88 20.04 -12.83
N LEU A 449 17.19 19.59 -14.05
CA LEU A 449 18.36 18.78 -14.31
C LEU A 449 19.64 19.64 -14.28
N ASN A 450 20.78 18.98 -14.26
CA ASN A 450 22.09 19.62 -14.31
C ASN A 450 22.21 20.60 -15.49
N ASN A 451 23.04 21.63 -15.33
CA ASN A 451 23.12 22.78 -16.24
C ASN A 451 21.83 23.59 -16.37
N LYS A 452 20.97 23.58 -15.33
CA LYS A 452 19.70 24.31 -15.27
C LYS A 452 18.71 23.94 -16.38
N PHE A 453 18.79 22.71 -16.89
CA PHE A 453 17.90 22.24 -17.95
C PHE A 453 16.57 21.74 -17.35
N GLN A 454 15.45 22.15 -17.93
CA GLN A 454 14.11 21.70 -17.52
C GLN A 454 13.37 21.07 -18.69
N ILE A 455 12.80 19.88 -18.47
CA ILE A 455 11.86 19.23 -19.40
C ILE A 455 10.48 19.83 -19.20
N THR A 456 9.83 20.34 -20.23
CA THR A 456 8.44 20.82 -20.13
C THR A 456 7.48 19.67 -19.86
N LEU A 457 7.13 19.44 -18.59
CA LEU A 457 6.40 18.24 -18.14
C LEU A 457 5.05 18.12 -18.81
N ASP A 458 4.33 19.22 -18.93
CA ASP A 458 3.00 19.29 -19.53
C ASP A 458 2.97 18.80 -20.99
N SER A 459 3.81 19.34 -21.86
CA SER A 459 3.81 18.98 -23.28
C SER A 459 4.29 17.56 -23.51
N HIS A 460 5.25 17.08 -22.72
CA HIS A 460 5.73 15.69 -22.77
C HIS A 460 4.64 14.74 -22.27
N PHE A 461 3.95 15.09 -21.18
CA PHE A 461 2.82 14.34 -20.65
C PHE A 461 1.69 14.23 -21.67
N ILE A 462 1.28 15.33 -22.31
CA ILE A 462 0.23 15.30 -23.34
C ILE A 462 0.64 14.42 -24.52
N SER A 463 1.88 14.58 -25.01
CA SER A 463 2.39 13.78 -26.14
C SER A 463 2.38 12.28 -25.80
N ALA A 464 2.80 11.91 -24.59
CA ALA A 464 2.98 10.53 -24.18
C ALA A 464 1.68 9.88 -23.68
N MET A 465 0.97 10.50 -22.76
CA MET A 465 -0.15 9.92 -22.01
C MET A 465 -1.51 10.12 -22.70
N ILE A 466 -1.61 11.06 -23.65
CA ILE A 466 -2.87 11.36 -24.35
C ILE A 466 -2.76 11.00 -25.83
N LEU A 467 -1.79 11.59 -26.54
CA LEU A 467 -1.71 11.47 -28.00
C LEU A 467 -1.18 10.09 -28.44
N ASP A 468 -0.02 9.67 -27.91
CA ASP A 468 0.57 8.38 -28.27
C ASP A 468 -0.35 7.20 -27.87
N GLU A 469 -1.06 7.30 -26.75
CA GLU A 469 -2.06 6.31 -26.31
C GLU A 469 -3.27 6.20 -27.26
N LYS A 470 -3.87 7.33 -27.68
CA LYS A 470 -5.07 7.31 -28.54
C LYS A 470 -4.74 7.09 -30.02
N TYR A 471 -3.62 7.64 -30.51
CA TYR A 471 -3.33 7.73 -31.95
C TYR A 471 -2.05 7.01 -32.39
N ASN A 472 -1.28 6.41 -31.47
CA ASN A 472 0.03 5.80 -31.76
C ASN A 472 1.03 6.77 -32.45
N ASP A 473 0.83 8.07 -32.18
CA ASP A 473 1.68 9.18 -32.63
C ASP A 473 1.71 10.24 -31.51
N PRO A 474 2.89 10.56 -30.95
CA PRO A 474 3.03 11.60 -29.93
C PRO A 474 2.70 13.02 -30.41
N GLY A 475 2.51 13.23 -31.72
CA GLY A 475 2.20 14.52 -32.33
C GLY A 475 3.42 15.45 -32.43
N ILE A 476 3.16 16.64 -32.96
CA ILE A 476 4.16 17.71 -33.12
C ILE A 476 3.89 18.83 -32.11
N ARG A 477 4.95 19.30 -31.44
CA ARG A 477 4.87 20.36 -30.43
C ARG A 477 5.43 21.68 -30.93
N THR A 478 4.91 22.78 -30.39
CA THR A 478 5.55 24.09 -30.53
C THR A 478 6.54 24.33 -29.40
N VAL A 479 7.71 24.87 -29.72
CA VAL A 479 8.73 25.19 -28.71
C VAL A 479 9.17 26.64 -28.86
N ARG A 480 9.39 27.30 -27.72
CA ARG A 480 9.93 28.65 -27.66
C ARG A 480 11.32 28.70 -28.30
N ILE A 481 11.60 29.77 -29.05
CA ILE A 481 12.98 30.11 -29.43
C ILE A 481 13.77 30.42 -28.15
N GLY A 482 14.71 29.54 -27.80
CA GLY A 482 15.57 29.66 -26.63
C GLY A 482 16.47 30.91 -26.67
N ARG A 483 17.04 31.29 -25.54
CA ARG A 483 18.10 32.32 -25.52
C ARG A 483 19.44 31.67 -25.91
N GLY A 484 20.34 32.40 -26.57
CA GLY A 484 21.58 31.88 -27.17
C GLY A 484 22.56 31.24 -26.20
N GLN A 485 22.34 31.39 -24.89
CA GLN A 485 23.07 30.68 -23.83
C GLN A 485 22.50 29.28 -23.50
N GLU A 486 21.36 28.89 -24.07
CA GLU A 486 20.62 27.65 -23.76
C GLU A 486 20.95 26.52 -24.77
N TYR A 487 22.23 26.21 -24.99
CA TYR A 487 22.66 25.17 -25.96
C TYR A 487 21.97 23.81 -25.72
N GLY A 488 21.82 23.40 -24.46
CA GLY A 488 21.15 22.15 -24.09
C GLY A 488 19.67 22.12 -24.48
N HIS A 489 18.95 23.25 -24.35
CA HIS A 489 17.57 23.41 -24.78
C HIS A 489 17.44 23.23 -26.29
N GLN A 490 18.27 23.96 -27.06
CA GLN A 490 18.21 23.91 -28.50
C GLN A 490 18.59 22.52 -29.05
N ASN A 491 19.64 21.89 -28.54
CA ASN A 491 20.05 20.55 -28.96
C ASN A 491 18.96 19.51 -28.69
N TYR A 492 18.34 19.54 -27.50
CA TYR A 492 17.29 18.61 -27.12
C TYR A 492 16.06 18.72 -28.03
N TYR A 493 15.51 19.93 -28.21
CA TYR A 493 14.29 20.07 -29.00
C TYR A 493 14.54 19.86 -30.51
N ASN A 494 15.71 20.23 -31.05
CA ASN A 494 16.06 19.95 -32.44
C ASN A 494 15.93 18.48 -32.80
N LYS A 495 16.28 17.57 -31.87
CA LYS A 495 16.17 16.11 -32.08
C LYS A 495 14.74 15.61 -32.14
N LEU A 496 13.79 16.33 -31.55
CA LEU A 496 12.38 15.92 -31.49
C LEU A 496 11.60 16.36 -32.74
N GLY A 497 12.13 17.31 -33.52
CA GLY A 497 11.34 18.01 -34.53
C GLY A 497 10.27 18.89 -33.87
N TYR A 498 10.29 20.19 -34.11
CA TYR A 498 9.35 21.11 -33.48
C TYR A 498 9.08 22.35 -34.33
N ILE A 499 8.01 23.06 -34.01
CA ILE A 499 7.69 24.33 -34.65
C ILE A 499 8.08 25.49 -33.73
N ASN A 500 9.00 26.33 -34.20
CA ASN A 500 9.47 27.51 -33.45
C ASN A 500 8.35 28.54 -33.24
N VAL A 501 8.19 29.02 -32.00
CA VAL A 501 7.28 30.12 -31.66
C VAL A 501 7.96 31.20 -30.80
N TYR A 502 7.55 32.46 -31.00
CA TYR A 502 8.03 33.58 -30.19
C TYR A 502 7.20 33.78 -28.92
N THR A 503 7.88 34.02 -27.80
CA THR A 503 7.27 34.36 -26.51
C THR A 503 8.02 35.55 -25.89
N LYS A 504 7.52 36.09 -24.77
CA LYS A 504 8.19 37.21 -24.07
C LYS A 504 9.59 36.85 -23.56
N GLU A 505 9.86 35.56 -23.42
CA GLU A 505 11.14 35.05 -22.91
C GLU A 505 12.16 34.78 -24.02
N SER A 506 11.70 34.73 -25.29
CA SER A 506 12.54 34.57 -26.50
C SER A 506 13.62 35.63 -26.61
N GLU A 507 14.70 35.28 -27.31
CA GLU A 507 15.70 36.26 -27.74
C GLU A 507 15.04 37.43 -28.47
N VAL A 508 15.57 38.63 -28.24
CA VAL A 508 15.05 39.86 -28.84
C VAL A 508 15.51 39.92 -30.29
N VAL A 509 14.62 39.52 -31.20
CA VAL A 509 14.86 39.59 -32.64
C VAL A 509 14.06 40.76 -33.27
N ASP A 510 14.57 41.30 -34.38
CA ASP A 510 13.98 42.41 -35.13
C ASP A 510 12.59 42.08 -35.71
N LYS A 511 11.84 43.13 -36.10
CA LYS A 511 10.45 42.98 -36.57
C LYS A 511 10.32 42.14 -37.85
N LYS A 512 11.34 42.09 -38.72
CA LYS A 512 11.31 41.34 -39.98
C LYS A 512 11.40 39.85 -39.72
N SER A 513 12.36 39.42 -38.90
CA SER A 513 12.53 38.01 -38.50
C SER A 513 11.33 37.44 -37.74
N LYS A 514 10.64 38.27 -36.93
CA LYS A 514 9.36 37.89 -36.28
C LYS A 514 8.26 37.60 -37.29
N LYS A 515 8.17 38.36 -38.39
CA LYS A 515 7.17 38.16 -39.44
C LYS A 515 7.45 36.90 -40.25
N GLU A 516 8.71 36.67 -40.62
CA GLU A 516 9.16 35.48 -41.36
C GLU A 516 8.92 34.19 -40.56
N THR A 517 9.30 34.16 -39.27
CA THR A 517 9.07 33.00 -38.40
C THR A 517 7.59 32.69 -38.22
N ARG A 518 6.74 33.72 -38.13
CA ARG A 518 5.28 33.54 -38.03
C ARG A 518 4.69 32.91 -39.30
N SER A 519 5.19 33.30 -40.48
CA SER A 519 4.80 32.66 -41.75
C SER A 519 5.27 31.20 -41.82
N VAL A 520 6.49 30.90 -41.35
CA VAL A 520 6.99 29.52 -41.25
C VAL A 520 6.13 28.68 -40.33
N PHE A 521 5.74 29.20 -39.16
CA PHE A 521 4.83 28.53 -38.22
C PHE A 521 3.53 28.09 -38.90
N TYR A 522 2.82 29.01 -39.57
CA TYR A 522 1.53 28.67 -40.18
C TYR A 522 1.66 27.65 -41.30
N ARG A 523 2.71 27.76 -42.13
CA ARG A 523 2.97 26.80 -43.21
C ARG A 523 3.23 25.41 -42.65
N THR A 524 4.24 25.27 -41.79
CA THR A 524 4.64 23.98 -41.22
C THR A 524 3.53 23.34 -40.38
N ALA A 525 2.80 24.13 -39.57
CA ALA A 525 1.70 23.60 -38.79
C ALA A 525 0.52 23.13 -39.67
N SER A 526 0.23 23.85 -40.76
CA SER A 526 -0.81 23.42 -41.72
C SER A 526 -0.41 22.14 -42.43
N ASP A 527 0.85 22.01 -42.86
CA ASP A 527 1.36 20.82 -43.54
C ASP A 527 1.23 19.57 -42.64
N TYR A 528 1.61 19.69 -41.36
CA TYR A 528 1.48 18.60 -40.39
C TYR A 528 0.02 18.18 -40.16
N LEU A 529 -0.88 19.15 -39.94
CA LEU A 529 -2.29 18.86 -39.73
C LEU A 529 -2.94 18.24 -40.99
N GLN A 530 -2.57 18.68 -42.20
CA GLN A 530 -3.02 18.09 -43.46
C GLN A 530 -2.53 16.66 -43.68
N GLN A 531 -1.36 16.32 -43.14
CA GLN A 531 -0.84 14.94 -43.11
C GLN A 531 -1.48 14.08 -42.01
N GLY A 532 -2.47 14.61 -41.27
CA GLY A 532 -3.14 13.91 -40.19
C GLY A 532 -2.34 13.85 -38.89
N GLN A 533 -1.29 14.67 -38.73
CA GLN A 533 -0.53 14.72 -37.48
C GLN A 533 -1.16 15.72 -36.50
N ASN A 534 -1.20 15.36 -35.23
CA ASN A 534 -1.77 16.19 -34.17
C ASN A 534 -0.79 17.29 -33.74
N LEU A 535 -1.29 18.50 -33.51
CA LEU A 535 -0.50 19.66 -33.06
C LEU A 535 -0.75 19.95 -31.57
N VAL A 536 0.31 20.00 -30.76
CA VAL A 536 0.27 20.36 -29.34
C VAL A 536 0.83 21.78 -29.16
N ILE A 537 0.00 22.70 -28.64
CA ILE A 537 0.36 24.13 -28.56
C ILE A 537 -0.28 24.82 -27.36
N SER A 538 0.52 25.55 -26.57
CA SER A 538 -0.02 26.42 -25.53
C SER A 538 -0.37 27.80 -26.11
N PRO A 539 -1.64 28.24 -26.03
CA PRO A 539 -2.02 29.59 -26.45
C PRO A 539 -1.42 30.69 -25.55
N GLU A 540 -1.07 30.42 -24.29
CA GLU A 540 -0.39 31.37 -23.40
C GLU A 540 1.04 31.63 -23.89
N GLY A 541 1.75 30.53 -24.18
CA GLY A 541 3.15 30.53 -24.60
C GLY A 541 4.13 31.06 -23.54
N THR A 542 3.68 31.33 -22.32
CA THR A 542 4.51 31.57 -21.12
C THR A 542 3.97 30.63 -20.05
N SER A 543 4.86 30.08 -19.22
CA SER A 543 4.47 29.17 -18.15
C SER A 543 4.02 29.94 -16.90
N TYR A 544 3.03 29.40 -16.19
CA TYR A 544 2.48 29.99 -14.96
C TYR A 544 2.36 28.92 -13.87
N SER A 545 2.15 29.34 -12.61
CA SER A 545 1.66 28.42 -11.58
C SER A 545 0.23 27.97 -11.92
N SER A 546 -0.23 26.87 -11.32
CA SER A 546 -1.62 26.42 -11.47
C SER A 546 -2.61 27.51 -11.03
N GLU A 547 -2.26 28.28 -10.01
CA GLU A 547 -3.01 29.40 -9.45
C GLU A 547 -3.17 30.58 -10.41
N GLU A 548 -2.15 30.86 -11.22
CA GLU A 548 -2.07 32.03 -12.09
C GLU A 548 -2.46 31.71 -13.55
N SER A 549 -2.62 30.42 -13.86
CA SER A 549 -2.99 29.95 -15.19
C SER A 549 -4.51 30.01 -15.43
N PRO A 550 -4.97 30.36 -16.65
CA PRO A 550 -4.19 30.76 -17.80
C PRO A 550 -3.87 32.26 -17.82
N GLY A 551 -2.63 32.58 -18.19
CA GLY A 551 -2.24 33.89 -18.67
C GLY A 551 -2.86 34.26 -20.04
N PRO A 552 -2.44 35.38 -20.64
CA PRO A 552 -3.05 35.91 -21.85
C PRO A 552 -2.92 34.99 -23.07
N PHE A 553 -4.05 34.61 -23.67
CA PHE A 553 -4.06 33.78 -24.87
C PHE A 553 -3.64 34.55 -26.13
N LYS A 554 -2.74 33.95 -26.93
CA LYS A 554 -2.35 34.42 -28.25
C LYS A 554 -3.33 33.91 -29.31
N MET A 555 -3.67 34.77 -30.27
CA MET A 555 -4.60 34.43 -31.37
C MET A 555 -4.03 33.46 -32.42
N GLY A 556 -2.74 33.09 -32.35
CA GLY A 556 -2.05 32.38 -33.43
C GLY A 556 -2.68 31.04 -33.80
N VAL A 557 -2.93 30.20 -32.79
CA VAL A 557 -3.54 28.88 -32.98
C VAL A 557 -4.97 28.96 -33.53
N PHE A 558 -5.77 29.91 -33.06
CA PHE A 558 -7.13 30.09 -33.52
C PHE A 558 -7.18 30.64 -34.95
N LYS A 559 -6.23 31.49 -35.34
CA LYS A 559 -6.06 31.93 -36.74
C LYS A 559 -5.65 30.78 -37.66
N LEU A 560 -4.81 29.86 -37.18
CA LEU A 560 -4.44 28.65 -37.92
C LEU A 560 -5.68 27.80 -38.20
N ALA A 561 -6.44 27.46 -37.16
CA ALA A 561 -7.68 26.68 -37.29
C ALA A 561 -8.66 27.32 -38.30
N ALA A 562 -8.89 28.64 -38.20
CA ALA A 562 -9.76 29.38 -39.11
C ALA A 562 -9.33 29.34 -40.60
N SER A 563 -8.04 29.17 -40.86
CA SER A 563 -7.47 29.22 -42.22
C SER A 563 -7.47 27.86 -42.93
N MET A 564 -7.73 26.77 -42.22
CA MET A 564 -7.58 25.41 -42.74
C MET A 564 -8.88 24.84 -43.35
N LYS A 565 -8.71 24.00 -44.37
CA LYS A 565 -9.77 23.22 -45.00
C LYS A 565 -9.26 21.79 -45.28
N PRO A 566 -9.86 20.72 -44.70
CA PRO A 566 -10.92 20.77 -43.70
C PRO A 566 -10.47 21.46 -42.40
N GLU A 567 -11.42 22.06 -41.68
CA GLU A 567 -11.16 22.73 -40.41
C GLU A 567 -10.85 21.69 -39.31
N PRO A 568 -9.71 21.79 -38.61
CA PRO A 568 -9.34 20.85 -37.55
C PRO A 568 -10.15 21.11 -36.27
N TYR A 569 -10.37 20.06 -35.49
CA TYR A 569 -10.91 20.21 -34.13
C TYR A 569 -9.87 20.85 -33.21
N ILE A 570 -10.33 21.76 -32.35
CA ILE A 570 -9.58 22.27 -31.21
C ILE A 570 -9.99 21.46 -29.98
N VAL A 571 -9.02 20.77 -29.37
CA VAL A 571 -9.20 19.92 -28.19
C VAL A 571 -8.53 20.60 -26.99
N PRO A 572 -9.29 21.10 -25.99
CA PRO A 572 -8.72 21.75 -24.82
C PRO A 572 -8.31 20.72 -23.76
N ILE A 573 -7.06 20.78 -23.29
CA ILE A 573 -6.51 19.92 -22.22
C ILE A 573 -6.10 20.80 -21.04
N VAL A 574 -6.76 20.60 -19.91
CA VAL A 574 -6.53 21.37 -18.69
C VAL A 574 -5.66 20.57 -17.74
N LEU A 575 -4.54 21.17 -17.31
CA LEU A 575 -3.58 20.58 -16.37
C LEU A 575 -3.59 21.34 -15.05
N ALA A 576 -3.42 20.61 -13.94
CA ALA A 576 -3.26 21.19 -12.61
C ALA A 576 -2.18 20.44 -11.81
N ASN A 577 -1.45 21.17 -10.97
CA ASN A 577 -0.38 20.73 -10.07
C ASN A 577 0.91 20.22 -10.73
N PHE A 578 1.07 20.32 -12.05
CA PHE A 578 2.36 19.98 -12.72
C PHE A 578 3.50 20.94 -12.33
N ASP A 579 3.17 22.04 -11.65
CA ASP A 579 4.10 23.01 -11.06
C ASP A 579 4.54 22.67 -9.63
N ARG A 580 4.01 21.60 -9.06
CA ARG A 580 4.33 21.13 -7.70
C ARG A 580 5.23 19.89 -7.74
N ARG A 581 5.75 19.51 -6.56
CA ARG A 581 6.41 18.20 -6.39
C ARG A 581 5.36 17.09 -6.48
N ILE A 582 5.76 15.91 -6.94
CA ILE A 582 4.90 14.72 -7.00
C ILE A 582 4.49 14.24 -5.60
N SER A 583 5.20 14.66 -4.54
CA SER A 583 4.86 14.41 -3.13
C SER A 583 3.79 15.37 -2.59
N ASP A 584 3.54 16.49 -3.27
CA ASP A 584 2.78 17.62 -2.71
C ASP A 584 1.37 17.74 -3.32
N GLY A 585 0.90 16.71 -4.03
CA GLY A 585 -0.43 16.67 -4.63
C GLY A 585 -0.56 15.64 -5.75
N ILE A 586 -1.74 15.61 -6.37
CA ILE A 586 -2.03 14.77 -7.56
C ILE A 586 -1.83 15.60 -8.81
N PHE A 587 -1.12 15.04 -9.79
CA PHE A 587 -1.07 15.60 -11.14
C PHE A 587 -2.39 15.31 -11.85
N TYR A 588 -3.12 16.36 -12.19
CA TYR A 588 -4.47 16.21 -12.73
C TYR A 588 -4.54 16.71 -14.17
N CYS A 589 -5.19 15.93 -15.03
CA CYS A 589 -5.44 16.27 -16.42
C CYS A 589 -6.91 16.07 -16.78
N LYS A 590 -7.51 17.02 -17.49
CA LYS A 590 -8.87 16.89 -18.02
C LYS A 590 -8.93 17.30 -19.49
N VAL A 591 -9.38 16.37 -20.32
CA VAL A 591 -9.74 16.64 -21.72
C VAL A 591 -11.16 17.22 -21.74
N GLN A 592 -11.29 18.42 -22.32
CA GLN A 592 -12.57 19.09 -22.51
C GLN A 592 -13.17 18.75 -23.87
N THR A 593 -14.45 19.07 -24.06
CA THR A 593 -15.16 18.79 -25.30
C THR A 593 -14.49 19.50 -26.49
N PRO A 594 -14.10 18.76 -27.55
CA PRO A 594 -13.57 19.35 -28.77
C PRO A 594 -14.58 20.26 -29.46
N PHE A 595 -14.11 21.27 -30.19
CA PHE A 595 -14.97 22.15 -30.97
C PHE A 595 -14.27 22.59 -32.26
N LYS A 596 -15.07 22.97 -33.27
CA LYS A 596 -14.57 23.71 -34.43
C LYS A 596 -14.70 25.20 -34.16
N LEU A 597 -13.75 26.00 -34.62
CA LEU A 597 -13.79 27.44 -34.38
C LEU A 597 -14.99 28.09 -35.08
N SER A 598 -15.38 27.59 -36.24
CA SER A 598 -16.58 28.01 -36.98
C SER A 598 -17.89 27.81 -36.18
N GLU A 599 -17.95 26.88 -35.23
CA GLU A 599 -19.12 26.67 -34.34
C GLU A 599 -19.21 27.74 -33.25
N LYS A 600 -18.11 28.44 -32.97
CA LYS A 600 -18.01 29.44 -31.90
C LYS A 600 -17.91 30.88 -32.40
N VAL A 601 -17.45 31.08 -33.64
CA VAL A 601 -17.22 32.40 -34.24
C VAL A 601 -17.76 32.44 -35.67
N SER A 602 -18.87 33.15 -35.87
CA SER A 602 -19.55 33.26 -37.17
C SER A 602 -18.80 34.11 -38.20
N ASN A 603 -18.02 35.12 -37.76
CA ASN A 603 -17.11 35.91 -38.61
C ASN A 603 -15.72 36.00 -37.94
N THR A 604 -14.76 35.24 -38.48
CA THR A 604 -13.39 35.12 -37.94
C THR A 604 -12.53 36.37 -38.13
N LYS A 605 -12.91 37.34 -38.97
CA LYS A 605 -12.17 38.59 -39.13
C LYS A 605 -12.41 39.58 -38.00
N ASP A 606 -13.65 39.70 -37.52
CA ASP A 606 -14.05 40.71 -36.53
C ASP A 606 -14.30 40.11 -35.14
N GLY A 607 -14.83 38.88 -35.04
CA GLY A 607 -15.23 38.26 -33.77
C GLY A 607 -14.14 37.46 -33.05
N LEU A 608 -12.99 37.19 -33.69
CA LEU A 608 -11.98 36.28 -33.16
C LEU A 608 -11.27 36.82 -31.91
N SER A 609 -11.02 38.13 -31.86
CA SER A 609 -10.38 38.76 -30.69
C SER A 609 -11.25 38.62 -29.44
N ASP A 610 -12.55 38.87 -29.58
CA ASP A 610 -13.49 38.80 -28.46
C ASP A 610 -13.73 37.35 -28.04
N PHE A 611 -13.79 36.42 -29.00
CA PHE A 611 -13.79 34.99 -28.71
C PHE A 611 -12.57 34.58 -27.88
N VAL A 612 -11.35 34.94 -28.29
CA VAL A 612 -10.13 34.54 -27.55
C VAL A 612 -10.14 35.08 -26.12
N LYS A 613 -10.55 36.35 -25.91
CA LYS A 613 -10.66 36.94 -24.57
C LYS A 613 -11.71 36.24 -23.72
N ASN A 614 -12.88 35.94 -24.28
CA ASN A 614 -13.95 35.25 -23.56
C ASN A 614 -13.58 33.79 -23.27
N TYR A 615 -12.97 33.12 -24.24
CA TYR A 615 -12.53 31.74 -24.11
C TYR A 615 -11.40 31.59 -23.09
N GLN A 616 -10.48 32.55 -22.99
CA GLN A 616 -9.48 32.59 -21.91
C GLN A 616 -10.15 32.62 -20.52
N LYS A 617 -11.23 33.40 -20.33
CA LYS A 617 -12.00 33.41 -19.07
C LYS A 617 -12.69 32.07 -18.81
N THR A 618 -13.29 31.46 -19.85
CA THR A 618 -13.86 30.12 -19.74
C THR A 618 -12.80 29.10 -19.34
N TYR A 619 -11.61 29.18 -19.94
CA TYR A 619 -10.50 28.29 -19.66
C TYR A 619 -9.98 28.45 -18.23
N ALA A 620 -9.92 29.69 -17.70
CA ALA A 620 -9.62 29.94 -16.29
C ALA A 620 -10.60 29.25 -15.35
N GLY A 621 -11.89 29.23 -15.70
CA GLY A 621 -12.89 28.45 -14.99
C GLY A 621 -12.60 26.94 -15.00
N TYR A 622 -12.05 26.40 -16.09
CA TYR A 622 -11.65 25.00 -16.13
C TYR A 622 -10.42 24.71 -15.27
N VAL A 623 -9.42 25.59 -15.25
CA VAL A 623 -8.22 25.43 -14.39
C VAL A 623 -8.63 25.44 -12.92
N GLU A 624 -9.52 26.36 -12.52
CA GLU A 624 -10.03 26.42 -11.15
C GLU A 624 -10.80 25.15 -10.76
N GLN A 625 -11.64 24.61 -11.67
CA GLN A 625 -12.33 23.34 -11.46
C GLN A 625 -11.35 22.17 -11.36
N ALA A 626 -10.31 22.15 -12.20
CA ALA A 626 -9.28 21.11 -12.20
C ALA A 626 -8.49 21.11 -10.89
N ARG A 627 -8.13 22.29 -10.36
CA ARG A 627 -7.46 22.42 -9.06
C ARG A 627 -8.32 21.95 -7.92
N LYS A 628 -9.58 22.40 -7.84
CA LYS A 628 -10.53 21.90 -6.83
C LYS A 628 -10.71 20.40 -6.92
N ARG A 629 -10.82 19.85 -8.13
CA ARG A 629 -10.93 18.40 -8.33
C ARG A 629 -9.67 17.66 -7.90
N ALA A 630 -8.49 18.20 -8.16
CA ALA A 630 -7.23 17.62 -7.71
C ALA A 630 -7.11 17.65 -6.18
N ASP A 631 -7.49 18.76 -5.54
CA ASP A 631 -7.52 18.90 -4.08
C ASP A 631 -8.56 17.96 -3.45
N GLU A 632 -9.75 17.82 -4.05
CA GLU A 632 -10.74 16.82 -3.65
C GLU A 632 -10.15 15.41 -3.77
N LEU A 633 -9.56 15.03 -4.90
CA LEU A 633 -8.95 13.70 -5.07
C LEU A 633 -7.79 13.45 -4.10
N TYR A 634 -7.10 14.50 -3.68
CA TYR A 634 -5.99 14.44 -2.74
C TYR A 634 -6.45 14.39 -1.27
N MET A 635 -7.51 15.13 -0.92
CA MET A 635 -8.06 15.21 0.44
C MET A 635 -9.12 14.15 0.73
N THR A 636 -9.78 13.63 -0.29
CA THR A 636 -10.68 12.51 -0.12
C THR A 636 -9.80 11.26 -0.02
N PRO A 637 -9.78 10.53 1.11
CA PRO A 637 -9.24 9.18 1.09
C PRO A 637 -10.05 8.47 0.03
N THR A 638 -9.37 8.07 -1.05
CA THR A 638 -9.97 7.66 -2.31
C THR A 638 -11.28 6.94 -2.05
N PRO A 639 -12.46 7.56 -2.29
CA PRO A 639 -13.62 6.78 -2.61
C PRO A 639 -13.18 6.16 -3.91
N THR A 640 -12.88 4.87 -3.87
CA THR A 640 -12.81 4.06 -5.07
C THR A 640 -13.93 4.56 -5.97
N VAL A 641 -13.52 5.20 -7.08
CA VAL A 641 -14.33 5.35 -8.28
C VAL A 641 -15.15 4.08 -8.36
N LEU A 642 -16.50 4.20 -8.35
CA LEU A 642 -17.47 3.08 -8.45
C LEU A 642 -16.75 1.77 -8.71
N GLU A 643 -16.47 1.04 -7.61
CA GLU A 643 -15.45 -0.01 -7.57
C GLU A 643 -15.40 -0.78 -8.89
N GLU A 644 -14.33 -0.56 -9.65
CA GLU A 644 -13.67 -1.74 -10.18
C GLU A 644 -13.47 -2.68 -8.98
N PRO A 645 -13.72 -3.99 -9.17
CA PRO A 645 -13.39 -5.04 -8.20
C PRO A 645 -12.33 -4.62 -7.20
N PRO A 646 -12.55 -4.72 -5.86
CA PRO A 646 -11.47 -4.50 -4.90
C PRO A 646 -10.20 -5.19 -5.43
N ALA A 647 -9.08 -4.47 -5.51
CA ALA A 647 -7.85 -5.00 -6.11
C ALA A 647 -7.46 -6.37 -5.51
N ILE A 648 -7.92 -6.63 -4.29
CA ILE A 648 -8.01 -7.91 -3.56
C ILE A 648 -8.42 -9.09 -4.47
N TRP A 649 -9.48 -8.97 -5.28
CA TRP A 649 -9.93 -10.06 -6.15
C TRP A 649 -9.38 -10.01 -7.56
N SER A 650 -8.86 -8.88 -8.05
CA SER A 650 -8.39 -8.78 -9.44
C SER A 650 -7.36 -9.86 -9.81
N ASN A 651 -6.46 -10.19 -8.89
CA ASN A 651 -5.48 -11.27 -9.05
C ASN A 651 -6.08 -12.65 -8.87
N GLU A 652 -7.06 -12.80 -7.98
CA GLU A 652 -7.80 -14.04 -7.77
C GLU A 652 -8.66 -14.39 -8.99
N ILE A 653 -9.42 -13.42 -9.53
CA ILE A 653 -10.18 -13.54 -10.76
C ILE A 653 -9.25 -13.84 -11.94
N LYS A 654 -8.12 -13.12 -12.10
CA LYS A 654 -7.11 -13.45 -13.11
C LYS A 654 -6.59 -14.88 -12.97
N ARG A 655 -6.39 -15.38 -11.74
CA ARG A 655 -5.98 -16.77 -11.48
C ARG A 655 -7.08 -17.76 -11.84
N LEU A 656 -8.34 -17.47 -11.52
CA LEU A 656 -9.47 -18.31 -11.89
C LEU A 656 -9.64 -18.39 -13.41
N LYS A 657 -9.53 -17.25 -14.11
CA LYS A 657 -9.50 -17.21 -15.59
C LYS A 657 -8.38 -18.07 -16.14
N ARG A 658 -7.17 -17.91 -15.61
CA ARG A 658 -6.02 -18.70 -16.04
C ARG A 658 -6.24 -20.20 -15.78
N ARG A 659 -6.82 -20.59 -14.65
CA ARG A 659 -7.18 -22.00 -14.37
C ARG A 659 -8.15 -22.57 -15.39
N VAL A 660 -9.14 -21.78 -15.83
CA VAL A 660 -10.08 -22.19 -16.89
C VAL A 660 -9.34 -22.32 -18.23
N GLN A 661 -8.47 -21.36 -18.57
CA GLN A 661 -7.72 -21.35 -19.83
C GLN A 661 -6.66 -22.46 -19.92
N GLU A 662 -6.03 -22.81 -18.79
CA GLU A 662 -5.01 -23.89 -18.68
C GLU A 662 -5.64 -25.29 -18.57
N MET A 663 -6.97 -25.40 -18.46
CA MET A 663 -7.64 -26.69 -18.32
C MET A 663 -7.73 -27.43 -19.66
N GLU A 664 -6.81 -28.38 -19.85
CA GLU A 664 -6.72 -29.18 -21.09
C GLU A 664 -7.92 -30.12 -21.30
N ASP A 665 -8.39 -30.80 -20.24
CA ASP A 665 -9.53 -31.72 -20.31
C ASP A 665 -10.78 -31.14 -19.64
N GLN A 666 -11.73 -30.69 -20.45
CA GLN A 666 -13.03 -30.18 -20.00
C GLN A 666 -14.18 -31.20 -20.16
N ARG A 667 -13.88 -32.48 -20.43
CA ARG A 667 -14.92 -33.53 -20.47
C ARG A 667 -15.45 -33.79 -19.07
N ASP A 668 -16.78 -33.94 -18.97
CA ASP A 668 -17.50 -34.20 -17.72
C ASP A 668 -17.12 -33.23 -16.58
N LEU A 669 -16.82 -31.99 -16.95
CA LEU A 669 -16.29 -30.98 -16.04
C LEU A 669 -17.36 -30.52 -15.04
N ILE A 670 -17.05 -30.68 -13.75
CA ILE A 670 -17.85 -30.19 -12.62
C ILE A 670 -17.16 -28.97 -12.02
N ILE A 671 -17.77 -27.80 -12.17
CA ILE A 671 -17.23 -26.55 -11.61
C ILE A 671 -17.87 -26.27 -10.25
N PHE A 672 -17.05 -26.06 -9.23
CA PHE A 672 -17.50 -25.55 -7.94
C PHE A 672 -17.31 -24.03 -7.90
N TYR A 673 -18.37 -23.27 -7.62
CA TYR A 673 -18.37 -21.81 -7.69
C TYR A 673 -18.99 -21.17 -6.43
N GLY A 674 -18.31 -20.16 -5.89
CA GLY A 674 -18.76 -19.40 -4.72
C GLY A 674 -17.67 -19.08 -3.71
N SER A 675 -17.94 -19.28 -2.43
CA SER A 675 -17.22 -18.63 -1.32
C SER A 675 -15.85 -19.22 -0.95
N SER A 676 -15.23 -18.61 0.07
CA SER A 676 -13.98 -19.05 0.67
C SER A 676 -13.99 -20.52 1.10
N SER A 677 -15.14 -21.09 1.46
CA SER A 677 -15.24 -22.52 1.81
C SER A 677 -15.03 -23.44 0.61
N VAL A 678 -15.41 -23.00 -0.60
CA VAL A 678 -15.04 -23.70 -1.83
C VAL A 678 -13.57 -23.45 -2.14
N ARG A 679 -13.14 -22.17 -2.10
CA ARG A 679 -11.76 -21.77 -2.41
C ARG A 679 -10.70 -22.54 -1.59
N LEU A 680 -10.94 -22.66 -0.29
CA LEU A 680 -10.00 -23.26 0.68
C LEU A 680 -9.99 -24.80 0.63
N TRP A 681 -10.81 -25.42 -0.22
CA TRP A 681 -10.78 -26.87 -0.44
C TRP A 681 -9.61 -27.26 -1.36
N VAL A 682 -8.38 -27.08 -0.87
CA VAL A 682 -7.13 -27.33 -1.63
C VAL A 682 -7.03 -28.79 -2.10
N GLY A 683 -7.56 -29.73 -1.32
CA GLY A 683 -7.61 -31.16 -1.63
C GLY A 683 -8.71 -31.59 -2.59
N MET A 684 -9.58 -30.70 -3.09
CA MET A 684 -10.83 -31.04 -3.79
C MET A 684 -10.66 -32.09 -4.89
N LYS A 685 -9.65 -31.98 -5.77
CA LYS A 685 -9.43 -32.95 -6.87
C LYS A 685 -9.12 -34.36 -6.35
N LYS A 686 -8.37 -34.48 -5.25
CA LYS A 686 -8.08 -35.76 -4.60
C LYS A 686 -9.30 -36.27 -3.84
N ASP A 687 -9.95 -35.37 -3.10
CA ASP A 687 -11.07 -35.69 -2.24
C ASP A 687 -12.33 -36.06 -3.04
N LEU A 688 -12.47 -35.57 -4.27
CA LEU A 688 -13.57 -35.87 -5.18
C LEU A 688 -13.19 -36.83 -6.32
N ALA A 689 -11.99 -37.42 -6.34
CA ALA A 689 -11.63 -38.41 -7.35
C ALA A 689 -12.65 -39.58 -7.38
N PRO A 690 -13.04 -40.08 -8.59
CA PRO A 690 -12.46 -39.80 -9.90
C PRO A 690 -13.06 -38.60 -10.68
N PHE A 691 -13.94 -37.79 -10.09
CA PHE A 691 -14.62 -36.71 -10.82
C PHE A 691 -13.67 -35.63 -11.35
N ASN A 692 -13.93 -35.16 -12.58
CA ASN A 692 -13.20 -34.04 -13.18
C ASN A 692 -13.71 -32.70 -12.62
N VAL A 693 -13.13 -32.27 -11.51
CA VAL A 693 -13.58 -31.08 -10.76
C VAL A 693 -12.67 -29.88 -10.97
N LEU A 694 -13.26 -28.69 -11.06
CA LEU A 694 -12.55 -27.42 -11.09
C LEU A 694 -13.08 -26.48 -9.99
N ASN A 695 -12.15 -25.99 -9.18
CA ASN A 695 -12.45 -25.07 -8.09
C ASN A 695 -12.32 -23.61 -8.55
N LEU A 696 -13.47 -22.94 -8.67
CA LEU A 696 -13.60 -21.52 -8.99
C LEU A 696 -14.15 -20.70 -7.81
N GLY A 697 -13.94 -21.16 -6.57
CA GLY A 697 -14.28 -20.37 -5.38
C GLY A 697 -13.32 -19.22 -5.13
N PHE A 698 -13.80 -18.12 -4.54
CA PHE A 698 -13.00 -16.94 -4.19
C PHE A 698 -13.38 -16.35 -2.81
N GLY A 699 -12.45 -15.61 -2.20
CA GLY A 699 -12.57 -15.11 -0.81
C GLY A 699 -13.71 -14.10 -0.64
N GLY A 700 -14.35 -14.06 0.54
CA GLY A 700 -15.41 -13.09 0.86
C GLY A 700 -16.65 -13.05 -0.06
N SER A 701 -16.79 -13.94 -1.04
CA SER A 701 -17.81 -13.82 -2.08
C SER A 701 -19.23 -13.86 -1.52
N THR A 702 -20.09 -12.97 -2.03
CA THR A 702 -21.55 -13.02 -1.90
C THR A 702 -22.18 -13.46 -3.22
N TYR A 703 -23.48 -13.75 -3.26
CA TYR A 703 -24.14 -14.01 -4.55
C TYR A 703 -24.03 -12.83 -5.52
N ALA A 704 -24.06 -11.59 -5.03
CA ALA A 704 -23.87 -10.40 -5.85
C ALA A 704 -22.49 -10.36 -6.54
N TRP A 705 -21.43 -10.74 -5.82
CA TRP A 705 -20.10 -10.85 -6.40
C TRP A 705 -19.97 -12.02 -7.36
N CYS A 706 -20.61 -13.15 -7.03
CA CYS A 706 -20.66 -14.28 -7.94
C CYS A 706 -21.33 -13.90 -9.28
N ILE A 707 -22.38 -13.07 -9.26
CA ILE A 707 -23.04 -12.55 -10.46
C ILE A 707 -22.09 -11.64 -11.25
N HIS A 708 -21.41 -10.71 -10.56
CA HIS A 708 -20.52 -9.74 -11.19
C HIS A 708 -19.39 -10.41 -12.00
N TYR A 709 -18.68 -11.37 -11.40
CA TYR A 709 -17.52 -12.02 -12.05
C TYR A 709 -17.85 -13.22 -12.92
N PHE A 710 -19.11 -13.69 -12.92
CA PHE A 710 -19.46 -14.95 -13.58
C PHE A 710 -19.03 -14.98 -15.06
N ASN A 711 -19.32 -13.92 -15.82
CA ASN A 711 -18.98 -13.89 -17.23
C ASN A 711 -17.48 -13.92 -17.49
N GLU A 712 -16.72 -13.23 -16.64
CA GLU A 712 -15.27 -13.11 -16.74
C GLU A 712 -14.56 -14.41 -16.35
N ILE A 713 -14.90 -15.00 -15.20
CA ILE A 713 -14.29 -16.24 -14.71
C ILE A 713 -14.60 -17.40 -15.64
N PHE A 714 -15.85 -17.51 -16.10
CA PHE A 714 -16.30 -18.61 -16.96
C PHE A 714 -16.01 -18.35 -18.45
N GLU A 715 -15.08 -17.48 -18.79
CA GLU A 715 -14.63 -17.30 -20.17
C GLU A 715 -13.86 -18.55 -20.63
N GLY A 716 -14.39 -19.26 -21.64
CA GLY A 716 -13.78 -20.49 -22.18
C GLY A 716 -14.11 -21.79 -21.43
N ALA A 717 -14.86 -21.72 -20.32
CA ALA A 717 -15.31 -22.90 -19.58
C ALA A 717 -16.48 -23.61 -20.29
N ARG A 718 -16.49 -24.94 -20.27
CA ARG A 718 -17.57 -25.80 -20.78
C ARG A 718 -18.01 -26.83 -19.73
N PRO A 719 -18.63 -26.38 -18.61
CA PRO A 719 -19.05 -27.30 -17.56
C PRO A 719 -20.21 -28.20 -18.01
N ASN A 720 -20.17 -29.46 -17.59
CA ASN A 720 -21.35 -30.34 -17.60
C ASN A 720 -22.25 -30.06 -16.38
N LYS A 721 -21.62 -29.75 -15.23
CA LYS A 721 -22.31 -29.47 -13.97
C LYS A 721 -21.67 -28.28 -13.25
N ILE A 722 -22.48 -27.44 -12.61
CA ILE A 722 -22.02 -26.37 -11.71
C ILE A 722 -22.59 -26.62 -10.32
N VAL A 723 -21.70 -26.69 -9.33
CA VAL A 723 -22.03 -26.83 -7.91
C VAL A 723 -21.83 -25.48 -7.22
N LEU A 724 -22.91 -24.91 -6.68
CA LEU A 724 -22.93 -23.59 -6.07
C LEU A 724 -22.86 -23.66 -4.54
N TYR A 725 -22.05 -22.78 -3.96
CA TYR A 725 -21.98 -22.58 -2.51
C TYR A 725 -21.66 -21.11 -2.16
N ALA A 726 -22.69 -20.35 -1.79
CA ALA A 726 -22.59 -18.98 -1.29
C ALA A 726 -23.81 -18.67 -0.41
N GLY A 727 -23.76 -17.60 0.38
CA GLY A 727 -24.90 -17.13 1.18
C GLY A 727 -24.61 -16.89 2.66
N GLU A 728 -23.62 -17.57 3.26
CA GLU A 728 -23.27 -17.29 4.66
C GLU A 728 -22.70 -15.87 4.84
N ASN A 729 -21.95 -15.37 3.84
CA ASN A 729 -21.41 -14.00 3.83
C ASN A 729 -22.52 -12.96 3.60
N ASP A 730 -23.50 -13.29 2.75
CA ASP A 730 -24.67 -12.44 2.51
C ASP A 730 -25.47 -12.23 3.81
N LEU A 731 -25.74 -13.30 4.55
CA LEU A 731 -26.39 -13.22 5.87
C LEU A 731 -25.53 -12.40 6.85
N ALA A 732 -24.21 -12.58 6.84
CA ALA A 732 -23.31 -11.87 7.75
C ALA A 732 -23.21 -10.36 7.43
N GLN A 733 -23.52 -9.98 6.19
CA GLN A 733 -23.66 -8.59 5.74
C GLN A 733 -25.06 -8.01 6.03
N GLY A 734 -25.91 -8.75 6.74
CA GLY A 734 -27.21 -8.29 7.19
C GLY A 734 -28.37 -8.55 6.23
N LYS A 735 -28.17 -9.32 5.15
CA LYS A 735 -29.29 -9.73 4.28
C LYS A 735 -30.20 -10.73 4.98
N SER A 736 -31.48 -10.65 4.68
CA SER A 736 -32.49 -11.64 5.08
C SER A 736 -32.36 -12.94 4.27
N PRO A 737 -32.81 -14.10 4.81
CA PRO A 737 -32.87 -15.36 4.07
C PRO A 737 -33.54 -15.25 2.69
N GLN A 738 -34.59 -14.45 2.57
CA GLN A 738 -35.30 -14.23 1.30
C GLN A 738 -34.46 -13.45 0.28
N GLU A 739 -33.72 -12.43 0.72
CA GLU A 739 -32.80 -11.68 -0.17
C GLU A 739 -31.67 -12.58 -0.67
N VAL A 740 -31.12 -13.45 0.18
CA VAL A 740 -30.08 -14.41 -0.22
C VAL A 740 -30.60 -15.37 -1.31
N VAL A 741 -31.82 -15.90 -1.15
CA VAL A 741 -32.44 -16.79 -2.15
C VAL A 741 -32.74 -16.05 -3.45
N ASN A 742 -33.16 -14.79 -3.37
CA ASN A 742 -33.41 -13.97 -4.56
C ASN A 742 -32.12 -13.70 -5.36
N ASP A 743 -31.01 -13.40 -4.67
CA ASP A 743 -29.72 -13.21 -5.34
C ASP A 743 -29.17 -14.53 -5.91
N CYS A 744 -29.41 -15.65 -5.22
CA CYS A 744 -29.15 -16.98 -5.75
C CYS A 744 -29.91 -17.21 -7.07
N ASN A 745 -31.20 -16.89 -7.11
CA ASN A 745 -32.01 -16.99 -8.33
C ASN A 745 -31.44 -16.12 -9.47
N ASN A 746 -31.00 -14.89 -9.18
CA ASN A 746 -30.37 -14.03 -10.19
C ASN A 746 -29.10 -14.64 -10.79
N LEU A 747 -28.25 -15.26 -9.97
CA LEU A 747 -27.08 -16.00 -10.44
C LEU A 747 -27.47 -17.20 -11.30
N VAL A 748 -28.50 -17.95 -10.90
CA VAL A 748 -29.00 -19.11 -11.65
C VAL A 748 -29.51 -18.69 -13.03
N GLN A 749 -30.29 -17.61 -13.13
CA GLN A 749 -30.76 -17.10 -14.42
C GLN A 749 -29.58 -16.72 -15.32
N LEU A 750 -28.53 -16.10 -14.76
CA LEU A 750 -27.32 -15.78 -15.52
C LEU A 750 -26.58 -17.04 -16.00
N ILE A 751 -26.48 -18.07 -15.16
CA ILE A 751 -25.86 -19.35 -15.50
C ILE A 751 -26.64 -20.07 -16.61
N LEU A 752 -27.95 -20.25 -16.44
CA LEU A 752 -28.80 -20.96 -17.40
C LEU A 752 -28.89 -20.22 -18.74
N LYS A 753 -28.80 -18.89 -18.73
CA LYS A 753 -28.68 -18.09 -19.95
C LYS A 753 -27.39 -18.37 -20.72
N LYS A 754 -26.26 -18.55 -20.02
CA LYS A 754 -24.96 -18.84 -20.65
C LYS A 754 -24.81 -20.33 -21.01
N TYR A 755 -25.35 -21.22 -20.18
CA TYR A 755 -25.26 -22.67 -20.34
C TYR A 755 -26.63 -23.34 -20.18
N PRO A 756 -27.48 -23.34 -21.24
CA PRO A 756 -28.86 -23.83 -21.14
C PRO A 756 -29.03 -25.32 -20.78
N LYS A 757 -27.97 -26.12 -20.91
CA LYS A 757 -27.97 -27.57 -20.66
C LYS A 757 -27.15 -27.98 -19.44
N VAL A 758 -26.61 -27.03 -18.67
CA VAL A 758 -25.76 -27.35 -17.52
C VAL A 758 -26.60 -27.92 -16.38
N GLN A 759 -26.11 -28.97 -15.73
CA GLN A 759 -26.73 -29.46 -14.50
C GLN A 759 -26.34 -28.55 -13.33
N LEU A 760 -27.27 -28.26 -12.43
CA LEU A 760 -27.01 -27.45 -11.24
C LEU A 760 -27.10 -28.32 -9.98
N ALA A 761 -26.20 -28.05 -9.04
CA ALA A 761 -26.29 -28.55 -7.68
C ALA A 761 -25.94 -27.45 -6.67
N PHE A 762 -26.50 -27.53 -5.47
CA PHE A 762 -26.34 -26.52 -4.43
C PHE A 762 -25.94 -27.20 -3.14
N VAL A 763 -24.85 -26.75 -2.52
CA VAL A 763 -24.45 -27.23 -1.20
C VAL A 763 -25.13 -26.36 -0.15
N SER A 764 -25.80 -26.98 0.82
CA SER A 764 -26.42 -26.26 1.94
C SER A 764 -25.39 -25.42 2.69
N LEU A 765 -25.75 -24.22 3.13
CA LEU A 765 -24.92 -23.41 4.02
C LEU A 765 -24.52 -24.22 5.25
N LYS A 766 -23.22 -24.26 5.57
CA LYS A 766 -22.72 -24.95 6.76
C LYS A 766 -23.00 -24.15 8.05
N PRO A 767 -23.09 -24.79 9.22
CA PRO A 767 -22.99 -24.08 10.49
C PRO A 767 -21.54 -23.62 10.72
N SER A 768 -21.27 -22.67 11.61
CA SER A 768 -19.90 -22.33 12.03
C SER A 768 -19.89 -21.68 13.40
N LEU A 769 -18.82 -21.88 14.19
CA LEU A 769 -18.69 -21.31 15.53
C LEU A 769 -18.70 -19.77 15.50
N GLU A 770 -18.02 -19.15 14.54
CA GLU A 770 -18.01 -17.67 14.41
C GLU A 770 -19.38 -17.09 14.05
N ARG A 771 -20.33 -17.92 13.59
CA ARG A 771 -21.69 -17.52 13.20
C ARG A 771 -22.76 -18.28 13.96
N GLU A 772 -22.48 -18.71 15.20
CA GLU A 772 -23.43 -19.48 16.02
C GLU A 772 -24.75 -18.73 16.24
N GLU A 773 -24.71 -17.41 16.40
CA GLU A 773 -25.90 -16.56 16.56
C GLU A 773 -26.80 -16.54 15.31
N MET A 774 -26.25 -16.84 14.12
CA MET A 774 -26.96 -16.81 12.84
C MET A 774 -27.55 -18.17 12.45
N ILE A 775 -27.36 -19.21 13.27
CA ILE A 775 -27.86 -20.57 12.96
C ILE A 775 -29.35 -20.60 12.61
N PRO A 776 -30.26 -19.87 13.27
CA PRO A 776 -31.67 -19.82 12.86
C PRO A 776 -31.85 -19.31 11.43
N GLN A 777 -31.14 -18.25 11.04
CA GLN A 777 -31.20 -17.70 9.68
C GLN A 777 -30.56 -18.64 8.65
N ILE A 778 -29.50 -19.36 9.02
CA ILE A 778 -28.86 -20.39 8.18
C ILE A 778 -29.83 -21.55 7.93
N ILE A 779 -30.56 -22.01 8.96
CA ILE A 779 -31.58 -23.06 8.84
C ILE A 779 -32.70 -22.59 7.91
N GLU A 780 -33.23 -21.38 8.12
CA GLU A 780 -34.29 -20.81 7.27
C GLU A 780 -33.83 -20.68 5.81
N THR A 781 -32.62 -20.16 5.59
CA THR A 781 -32.05 -20.01 4.24
C THR A 781 -31.86 -21.36 3.56
N ASN A 782 -31.36 -22.37 4.28
CA ASN A 782 -31.24 -23.73 3.75
C ASN A 782 -32.59 -24.34 3.39
N LEU A 783 -33.64 -24.11 4.19
CA LEU A 783 -34.99 -24.55 3.88
C LEU A 783 -35.50 -23.91 2.59
N LEU A 784 -35.39 -22.58 2.48
CA LEU A 784 -35.84 -21.83 1.30
C LEU A 784 -35.06 -22.21 0.04
N LEU A 785 -33.72 -22.31 0.14
CA LEU A 785 -32.87 -22.78 -0.95
C LEU A 785 -33.23 -24.20 -1.37
N SER A 786 -33.45 -25.12 -0.43
CA SER A 786 -33.84 -26.49 -0.77
C SER A 786 -35.16 -26.54 -1.52
N LYS A 787 -36.16 -25.74 -1.11
CA LYS A 787 -37.46 -25.65 -1.78
C LYS A 787 -37.30 -25.12 -3.21
N TYR A 788 -36.56 -24.02 -3.37
CA TYR A 788 -36.28 -23.41 -4.66
C TYR A 788 -35.54 -24.38 -5.60
N VAL A 789 -34.46 -25.00 -5.11
CA VAL A 789 -33.60 -25.90 -5.89
C VAL A 789 -34.34 -27.16 -6.33
N ILE A 790 -35.09 -27.80 -5.43
CA ILE A 790 -35.79 -29.05 -5.73
C ILE A 790 -37.06 -28.79 -6.54
N SER A 791 -37.87 -27.82 -6.14
CA SER A 791 -39.23 -27.65 -6.68
C SER A 791 -39.26 -26.80 -7.95
N GLU A 792 -38.42 -25.77 -8.03
CA GLU A 792 -38.45 -24.80 -9.15
C GLU A 792 -37.37 -25.10 -10.19
N LEU A 793 -36.17 -25.48 -9.76
CA LEU A 793 -35.06 -25.77 -10.68
C LEU A 793 -34.96 -27.24 -11.10
N ASN A 794 -35.63 -28.16 -10.37
CA ASN A 794 -35.42 -29.60 -10.50
C ASN A 794 -33.91 -29.97 -10.46
N ALA A 795 -33.18 -29.31 -9.55
CA ALA A 795 -31.75 -29.41 -9.38
C ALA A 795 -31.39 -30.12 -8.06
N GLN A 796 -30.13 -30.49 -7.90
CA GLN A 796 -29.70 -31.27 -6.74
C GLN A 796 -29.38 -30.38 -5.53
N PHE A 797 -30.03 -30.62 -4.39
CA PHE A 797 -29.69 -29.98 -3.12
C PHE A 797 -28.86 -30.93 -2.24
N ILE A 798 -27.63 -30.56 -1.94
CA ILE A 798 -26.65 -31.35 -1.21
C ILE A 798 -26.56 -30.85 0.24
N ASN A 799 -27.22 -31.56 1.15
CA ASN A 799 -27.27 -31.17 2.56
C ASN A 799 -26.05 -31.65 3.36
N VAL A 800 -25.08 -30.77 3.56
CA VAL A 800 -23.94 -30.98 4.46
C VAL A 800 -24.24 -30.51 5.90
N PHE A 801 -25.17 -29.56 6.06
CA PHE A 801 -25.49 -28.93 7.35
C PHE A 801 -25.80 -29.95 8.44
N GLY A 802 -26.64 -30.95 8.13
CA GLY A 802 -27.08 -31.97 9.09
C GLY A 802 -25.95 -32.80 9.72
N GLN A 803 -24.83 -32.98 9.00
CA GLN A 803 -23.68 -33.74 9.55
C GLN A 803 -22.74 -32.88 10.39
N MET A 804 -22.88 -31.56 10.31
CA MET A 804 -21.94 -30.58 10.87
C MET A 804 -22.47 -29.88 12.12
N ILE A 805 -23.72 -30.19 12.50
CA ILE A 805 -24.42 -29.65 13.66
C ILE A 805 -24.70 -30.76 14.70
N THR A 806 -24.75 -30.40 15.97
CA THR A 806 -25.18 -31.28 17.07
C THR A 806 -26.71 -31.29 17.21
N MET A 807 -27.25 -32.21 18.01
CA MET A 807 -28.69 -32.25 18.30
C MET A 807 -29.20 -30.98 19.00
N ASP A 808 -28.31 -30.24 19.68
CA ASP A 808 -28.62 -28.98 20.36
C ASP A 808 -28.45 -27.74 19.46
N ASN A 809 -28.45 -27.94 18.14
CA ASN A 809 -28.25 -26.88 17.13
C ASN A 809 -26.92 -26.11 17.26
N ARG A 810 -25.85 -26.76 17.75
CA ARG A 810 -24.52 -26.15 17.82
C ARG A 810 -23.56 -26.70 16.76
N PRO A 811 -22.70 -25.88 16.14
CA PRO A 811 -21.66 -26.37 15.25
C PRO A 811 -20.70 -27.31 15.98
N LYS A 812 -20.26 -28.41 15.34
CA LYS A 812 -19.24 -29.31 15.90
C LYS A 812 -17.85 -28.67 15.85
N PRO A 813 -17.23 -28.27 16.97
CA PRO A 813 -16.03 -27.42 16.95
C PRO A 813 -14.83 -28.05 16.23
N GLU A 814 -14.68 -29.37 16.32
CA GLU A 814 -13.59 -30.14 15.75
C GLU A 814 -13.55 -30.16 14.21
N LEU A 815 -14.57 -29.61 13.54
CA LEU A 815 -14.64 -29.53 12.08
C LEU A 815 -14.04 -28.24 11.50
N TYR A 816 -13.75 -27.25 12.34
CA TYR A 816 -13.31 -25.92 11.93
C TYR A 816 -11.83 -25.67 12.27
N LEU A 817 -11.23 -24.70 11.58
CA LEU A 817 -9.96 -24.11 11.97
C LEU A 817 -10.14 -23.28 13.24
N SER A 818 -9.05 -22.76 13.78
CA SER A 818 -9.09 -21.93 15.00
C SER A 818 -9.87 -20.63 14.86
N ASP A 819 -10.18 -20.21 13.63
CA ASP A 819 -11.08 -19.07 13.36
C ASP A 819 -12.55 -19.38 13.60
N GLY A 820 -12.90 -20.66 13.80
CA GLY A 820 -14.28 -21.11 14.01
C GLY A 820 -15.20 -20.92 12.79
N LEU A 821 -14.67 -20.51 11.63
CA LEU A 821 -15.42 -20.20 10.42
C LEU A 821 -15.10 -21.18 9.28
N HIS A 822 -13.81 -21.41 9.01
CA HIS A 822 -13.36 -22.19 7.87
C HIS A 822 -13.14 -23.66 8.24
N LEU A 823 -13.35 -24.55 7.28
CA LEU A 823 -13.24 -25.99 7.51
C LEU A 823 -11.80 -26.45 7.62
N ASN A 824 -11.55 -27.31 8.59
CA ASN A 824 -10.31 -28.07 8.65
C ASN A 824 -10.44 -29.39 7.85
N LYS A 825 -9.43 -30.24 7.91
CA LYS A 825 -9.42 -31.55 7.20
C LYS A 825 -10.62 -32.45 7.55
N LYS A 826 -11.08 -32.45 8.80
CA LYS A 826 -12.25 -33.24 9.22
C LYS A 826 -13.55 -32.67 8.66
N GLY A 827 -13.67 -31.35 8.61
CA GLY A 827 -14.81 -30.67 7.98
C GLY A 827 -14.92 -30.98 6.48
N TYR A 828 -13.80 -30.91 5.75
CA TYR A 828 -13.78 -31.27 4.32
C TYR A 828 -14.00 -32.77 4.07
N ALA A 829 -13.66 -33.65 5.02
CA ALA A 829 -13.98 -35.08 4.90
C ALA A 829 -15.50 -35.31 4.83
N ILE A 830 -16.28 -34.60 5.65
CA ILE A 830 -17.76 -34.62 5.60
C ILE A 830 -18.26 -34.11 4.25
N TRP A 831 -17.76 -32.95 3.80
CA TRP A 831 -18.13 -32.39 2.50
C TRP A 831 -17.83 -33.36 1.36
N SER A 832 -16.61 -33.92 1.34
CA SER A 832 -16.17 -34.91 0.36
C SER A 832 -17.10 -36.11 0.29
N GLU A 833 -17.42 -36.72 1.44
CA GLU A 833 -18.30 -37.90 1.51
C GLU A 833 -19.71 -37.60 0.98
N VAL A 834 -20.33 -36.52 1.48
CA VAL A 834 -21.70 -36.15 1.13
C VAL A 834 -21.80 -35.75 -0.33
N ILE A 835 -20.86 -34.93 -0.82
CA ILE A 835 -20.85 -34.47 -2.21
C ILE A 835 -20.56 -35.63 -3.16
N LYS A 836 -19.59 -36.50 -2.88
CA LYS A 836 -19.33 -37.70 -3.70
C LYS A 836 -20.56 -38.59 -3.82
N LYS A 837 -21.21 -38.89 -2.70
CA LYS A 837 -22.43 -39.70 -2.67
C LYS A 837 -23.52 -39.08 -3.55
N SER A 838 -23.67 -37.75 -3.48
CA SER A 838 -24.60 -36.99 -4.33
C SER A 838 -24.25 -37.07 -5.81
N LEU A 839 -22.97 -36.90 -6.18
CA LEU A 839 -22.56 -36.92 -7.57
C LEU A 839 -22.74 -38.32 -8.19
N LEU A 840 -22.44 -39.38 -7.44
CA LEU A 840 -22.67 -40.77 -7.88
C LEU A 840 -24.16 -41.11 -8.07
N SER A 841 -25.05 -40.61 -7.18
CA SER A 841 -26.49 -40.89 -7.31
C SER A 841 -27.15 -40.21 -8.52
N SER A 842 -26.47 -39.23 -9.13
CA SER A 842 -26.97 -38.52 -10.33
C SER A 842 -26.54 -39.15 -11.66
N GLU A 843 -25.63 -40.13 -11.65
CA GLU A 843 -25.15 -40.83 -12.85
C GLU A 843 -25.98 -42.08 -13.22
N ASN A 844 -26.98 -42.45 -12.41
CA ASN A 844 -27.77 -43.65 -12.65
C ASN A 844 -29.30 -43.43 -12.62
N PRO A 845 -29.87 -42.79 -13.65
CA PRO A 845 -31.24 -43.08 -14.02
C PRO A 845 -31.27 -43.42 -15.52
N LEU A 846 -31.25 -44.72 -15.88
CA LEU A 846 -31.97 -45.32 -17.03
C LEU A 846 -31.57 -46.75 -17.49
N GLU A 847 -30.72 -47.53 -16.79
CA GLU A 847 -30.35 -48.88 -17.30
C GLU A 847 -30.63 -50.11 -16.41
N GLU A 848 -31.15 -50.00 -15.18
CA GLU A 848 -31.31 -51.19 -14.30
C GLU A 848 -32.74 -51.71 -14.04
N GLU A 849 -33.81 -51.15 -14.64
CA GLU A 849 -35.18 -51.64 -14.39
C GLU A 849 -35.91 -52.31 -15.57
N THR A 850 -35.25 -52.56 -16.70
CA THR A 850 -35.90 -53.21 -17.88
C THR A 850 -35.35 -54.58 -18.29
N GLU A 851 -34.30 -55.12 -17.66
CA GLU A 851 -33.80 -56.48 -17.98
C GLU A 851 -34.08 -57.55 -16.91
N GLY A 852 -34.74 -57.20 -15.79
CA GLY A 852 -35.00 -58.13 -14.68
C GLY A 852 -36.35 -58.87 -14.65
N LEU A 853 -37.32 -58.53 -15.52
CA LEU A 853 -38.70 -59.07 -15.44
C LEU A 853 -39.14 -59.91 -16.65
N VAL A 854 -38.19 -60.42 -17.44
CA VAL A 854 -38.44 -61.49 -18.42
C VAL A 854 -37.49 -62.65 -18.15
N LYS A 855 -37.64 -63.28 -16.98
CA LYS A 855 -37.28 -64.68 -16.72
C LYS A 855 -37.94 -65.15 -15.42
N GLU A 856 -38.87 -66.08 -15.60
CA GLU A 856 -39.41 -67.05 -14.63
C GLU A 856 -40.56 -66.61 -13.68
N VAL A 857 -41.76 -67.04 -14.12
CA VAL A 857 -42.98 -67.47 -13.41
C VAL A 857 -43.80 -66.45 -12.63
#